data_AF-A0A158PBL5-F1
#
_entry.id   AF-A0A158PBL5-F1
#
_cell.length_a   1.000
_cell.length_b   1.000
_cell.length_c   1.000
_cell.angle_alpha   90.00
_cell.angle_beta   90.00
_cell.angle_gamma   90.00
#
_symmetry.space_group_name_H-M   'P 1'
#
loop_
_entity.id
_entity.type
_entity.pdbx_description
1 polymer ?
#
loop_
_entity_poly.entity_id
_entity_poly.type
_entity_poly.pdbx_seq_one_letter_code
_entity_poly.pdbx_strand_id
1 'polypeptide(L)'
;LFFLQWVYYDATSGEIQSPLDELPVLHTAFVQTGEELHYFSESGKVESDMVMGHRVQSEVSAGGGGGAKLKLVVYRFISARCNFRDLILFSVFFFREKNYNVHKQDGENSLPIEFDPPFLDFGDSAVGSSLKKRVFLRSHLHRSIILDSIGGATVNFHTSFFNIVEIPPLGSAFFDVAFLPRDEGNANVAINIRTSIGTFIYELSGRSSSNPYRIAPFVGTRLPFNGTIFKDVTLHNPFASTFRISEVMSSGGNLHIEMPYDIDGKVAGEPLEYWALVLLCFGHSFVLSSSPRMRFSFELGGERSRIATDRTISSFSFVTFPYHFLPSRRKLSGYDFKSVSRKNGVQHSIILPIPIEVNRRRGVFTTKDILDFGILRQGERSQYQMLSVYQYMLNGRLEFETLYVDKGDPTGIYMEFASTPPIAVLPGKNSQPGKPSDLVKVFFDASRITLDSKRPSARKIHGRIIALSRGGNYNVTIPFRVIVYQGDIISVGNDLAVQESVRPPHKRSVRLRNALPFSVAVWNISISSDATQYFTVRLFNKTTVIGVNEEQPVFLLKYNKRVPDTFGQAVLYVHTNVSIFRVYLWKYSGKVQVELFSVDQESFDFGLLEKNDYRTIRFVIRNKNHAVITIRALSVPRPSIHRLYLVSILGKNTAGTWVSPENREEWPQIAQGSLTSIPDRISFGKTHPGKVVYMNLQIFNSFAEDMKVIRLSTTSRDPRFFFEGFDPANPPVLRSGRLTNLGRVMFLPETPCSHEYCYLGLPLHTTDGQWFVHGLTLPPNLAEVDSYLYKRQRARFENLVKSGKYRVNTTVVIDTDRAKNIQIESTAEMVWPRLLTRNSVHFPLTALGNFTIVNLTLANPTSVPIVVQVIPLVIYPDADAAVEFFREHLITPLTSEVEMNETLMFSLRDTELFTLKPDSPVPRLREELEAAIPQTVPRFTLSLLLKPHMKVRLRLGFLPSDYTLRSSLLLIRNNLTAIEPVVVYGRGARIGMRVEHMEARSKQPLLFEIRHDHLSDCNNPKRLMHKLSSTLTVRRPFLVMNSGEVPFTVVNMSISGVPCENRGFRILNCYPFRLQPNETYSLDVAYTPDFLTTTNEADLQLYMHMNGSSWLFPLAATVPEDMMARCHRALPRPPFENLMYYSCVTALIFCLVCVLACAYLEGDRAIACAIRQHHTVPRPVFDLNNVDARKSDGTSVSRDSRVKISGFTSLLFFLRALILEVCSGILKKVI
;
A
#
# COMPACT_ATOMS: atom_id res chain seq x y z
N LEU A 1 -19.88 0.80 -55.96
CA LEU A 1 -18.94 1.10 -57.06
C LEU A 1 -18.02 2.20 -56.59
N PHE A 2 -16.69 1.98 -56.70
CA PHE A 2 -15.63 2.96 -57.04
C PHE A 2 -15.58 4.28 -56.24
N PHE A 3 -14.45 4.80 -55.75
CA PHE A 3 -13.05 4.37 -55.62
C PHE A 3 -12.30 5.59 -54.99
N LEU A 4 -11.13 5.31 -54.41
CA LEU A 4 -9.91 6.14 -54.41
C LEU A 4 -9.88 7.49 -53.66
N GLN A 5 -9.18 7.39 -52.54
CA GLN A 5 -8.31 8.39 -51.93
C GLN A 5 -7.08 8.69 -52.82
N TRP A 6 -6.71 9.96 -52.96
CA TRP A 6 -5.41 10.39 -53.49
C TRP A 6 -4.45 10.72 -52.34
N VAL A 7 -3.21 10.29 -52.54
CA VAL A 7 -2.01 10.48 -51.72
C VAL A 7 -1.29 11.75 -52.15
N TYR A 8 -0.62 12.44 -51.23
CA TYR A 8 0.62 13.16 -51.53
C TYR A 8 1.66 12.88 -50.45
N TYR A 9 2.82 12.43 -50.93
CA TYR A 9 4.09 12.28 -50.23
C TYR A 9 4.93 13.53 -50.56
N ASP A 10 5.76 13.98 -49.62
CA ASP A 10 7.01 14.63 -50.01
C ASP A 10 8.11 14.27 -49.00
N ALA A 11 9.26 13.88 -49.53
CA ALA A 11 10.42 13.41 -48.80
C ALA A 11 11.68 13.98 -49.44
N THR A 12 12.48 14.71 -48.65
CA THR A 12 13.95 14.92 -48.74
C THR A 12 14.31 15.74 -47.49
N SER A 13 15.41 15.60 -46.76
CA SER A 13 16.73 14.98 -46.91
C SER A 13 17.30 14.77 -45.49
N GLY A 14 18.12 13.73 -45.29
CA GLY A 14 18.68 13.38 -43.97
C GLY A 14 19.93 14.16 -43.57
N GLU A 15 20.22 14.14 -42.26
CA GLU A 15 21.58 14.16 -41.71
C GLU A 15 21.57 13.56 -40.29
N ILE A 16 22.65 12.82 -39.96
CA ILE A 16 22.88 12.09 -38.72
C ILE A 16 23.61 13.00 -37.72
N GLN A 17 23.08 13.17 -36.51
CA GLN A 17 23.82 13.61 -35.33
C GLN A 17 23.05 13.27 -34.04
N SER A 18 23.63 12.44 -33.17
CA SER A 18 23.45 12.57 -31.70
C SER A 18 24.40 13.69 -31.24
N PRO A 19 24.12 14.53 -30.21
CA PRO A 19 23.96 14.11 -28.80
C PRO A 19 23.05 15.03 -27.91
N LEU A 20 23.06 14.73 -26.60
CA LEU A 20 22.81 15.57 -25.40
C LEU A 20 21.42 15.59 -24.74
N ASP A 21 21.45 15.11 -23.49
CA ASP A 21 20.45 15.21 -22.43
C ASP A 21 20.06 16.67 -22.14
N GLU A 22 18.89 17.07 -22.62
CA GLU A 22 18.11 18.13 -22.00
C GLU A 22 17.18 17.51 -20.95
N LEU A 23 17.34 17.93 -19.69
CA LEU A 23 16.40 17.68 -18.61
C LEU A 23 15.09 18.45 -18.87
N PRO A 24 13.94 17.79 -19.10
CA PRO A 24 12.67 18.47 -18.96
C PRO A 24 12.26 18.41 -17.49
N VAL A 25 12.08 19.59 -16.90
CA VAL A 25 11.27 19.81 -15.69
C VAL A 25 9.98 19.00 -15.84
N LEU A 26 9.61 18.24 -14.82
CA LEU A 26 8.44 17.37 -14.79
C LEU A 26 7.17 18.16 -15.16
N HIS A 27 6.73 18.06 -16.41
CA HIS A 27 5.34 18.24 -16.78
C HIS A 27 4.67 16.88 -16.59
N THR A 28 4.04 16.67 -15.44
CA THR A 28 2.83 15.84 -15.41
C THR A 28 1.84 16.49 -16.37
N ALA A 29 1.14 15.74 -17.22
CA ALA A 29 0.20 16.33 -18.18
C ALA A 29 -0.82 17.24 -17.46
N PHE A 30 -0.70 18.56 -17.67
CA PHE A 30 -1.62 19.59 -17.24
C PHE A 30 -2.33 20.12 -18.49
N VAL A 31 -3.66 20.05 -18.53
CA VAL A 31 -4.46 20.92 -19.41
C VAL A 31 -5.17 21.91 -18.49
N GLN A 32 -4.83 23.19 -18.64
CA GLN A 32 -5.37 24.28 -17.82
C GLN A 32 -6.81 24.59 -18.27
N THR A 33 -7.77 24.35 -17.37
CA THR A 33 -9.08 25.02 -17.40
C THR A 33 -9.37 25.58 -16.00
N GLY A 34 -8.81 26.75 -15.68
CA GLY A 34 -9.03 27.44 -14.40
C GLY A 34 -8.06 27.10 -13.25
N GLU A 35 -8.37 27.58 -12.04
CA GLU A 35 -7.46 27.70 -10.87
C GLU A 35 -7.46 26.51 -9.86
N GLU A 36 -7.78 25.26 -10.21
CA GLU A 36 -7.65 24.11 -9.28
C GLU A 36 -7.12 22.83 -9.96
N LEU A 37 -6.29 22.04 -9.25
CA LEU A 37 -5.59 20.83 -9.70
C LEU A 37 -6.22 19.54 -9.12
N HIS A 38 -6.51 18.54 -9.96
CA HIS A 38 -7.06 17.23 -9.57
C HIS A 38 -6.10 16.05 -9.88
N TYR A 39 -6.15 14.99 -9.05
CA TYR A 39 -5.47 13.70 -9.24
C TYR A 39 -6.49 12.60 -9.59
N PHE A 40 -6.24 11.81 -10.64
CA PHE A 40 -7.03 10.63 -10.98
C PHE A 40 -6.21 9.36 -10.71
N SER A 41 -6.80 8.39 -10.01
CA SER A 41 -6.45 6.97 -10.18
C SER A 41 -7.75 6.20 -10.37
N GLU A 42 -8.04 5.81 -11.61
CA GLU A 42 -8.67 4.52 -11.95
C GLU A 42 -8.81 4.43 -13.47
N SER A 43 -8.56 3.23 -13.95
CA SER A 43 -8.58 2.79 -15.33
C SER A 43 -9.91 2.12 -15.68
N GLY A 44 -10.52 2.56 -16.78
CA GLY A 44 -11.60 1.84 -17.45
C GLY A 44 -11.94 2.50 -18.77
N LYS A 45 -11.49 1.91 -19.89
CA LYS A 45 -12.16 2.02 -21.21
C LYS A 45 -13.03 0.77 -21.34
N VAL A 46 -14.34 0.79 -21.61
CA VAL A 46 -15.13 1.35 -22.72
C VAL A 46 -14.69 0.82 -24.09
N GLU A 47 -15.50 -0.10 -24.62
CA GLU A 47 -15.85 -0.16 -26.04
C GLU A 47 -17.39 -0.19 -26.13
N SER A 48 -17.93 0.85 -26.77
CA SER A 48 -19.26 0.91 -27.35
C SER A 48 -19.10 1.21 -28.85
N ASP A 49 -20.13 0.83 -29.61
CA ASP A 49 -20.68 1.46 -30.84
C ASP A 49 -21.01 0.35 -31.85
N MET A 50 -22.25 0.12 -32.24
CA MET A 50 -23.15 0.92 -33.11
C MET A 50 -24.49 0.15 -33.16
N VAL A 51 -25.71 0.68 -33.28
CA VAL A 51 -26.28 1.94 -33.74
C VAL A 51 -27.73 2.03 -33.21
N MET A 52 -28.16 3.26 -32.93
CA MET A 52 -29.50 3.69 -32.53
C MET A 52 -30.53 3.70 -33.67
N GLY A 53 -31.81 3.70 -33.26
CA GLY A 53 -32.89 4.45 -33.93
C GLY A 53 -33.95 3.57 -34.59
N HIS A 54 -35.26 3.77 -34.43
CA HIS A 54 -35.99 4.94 -33.95
C HIS A 54 -37.41 4.55 -33.49
N ARG A 55 -37.92 5.38 -32.57
CA ARG A 55 -39.31 5.64 -32.12
C ARG A 55 -40.40 5.51 -33.20
N VAL A 56 -41.66 5.25 -32.80
CA VAL A 56 -42.72 6.27 -32.53
C VAL A 56 -43.93 5.64 -31.78
N GLN A 57 -44.51 6.48 -30.92
CA GLN A 57 -45.76 6.45 -30.15
C GLN A 57 -47.01 5.89 -30.86
N SER A 58 -47.77 5.02 -30.19
CA SER A 58 -49.10 5.24 -29.56
C SER A 58 -50.30 5.25 -30.52
N GLU A 59 -51.20 4.27 -30.39
CA GLU A 59 -52.62 4.48 -30.07
C GLU A 59 -53.44 3.15 -30.10
N VAL A 60 -54.24 2.98 -29.04
CA VAL A 60 -55.63 2.49 -28.98
C VAL A 60 -55.99 1.01 -29.29
N SER A 61 -56.67 0.42 -28.29
CA SER A 61 -57.78 -0.55 -28.31
C SER A 61 -57.56 -2.06 -28.58
N ALA A 62 -57.98 -2.82 -27.57
CA ALA A 62 -58.93 -3.94 -27.60
C ALA A 62 -58.62 -5.22 -28.41
N GLY A 63 -58.60 -6.34 -27.68
CA GLY A 63 -59.33 -7.55 -28.06
C GLY A 63 -58.56 -8.64 -28.81
N GLY A 64 -58.45 -9.80 -28.15
CA GLY A 64 -58.79 -11.09 -28.76
C GLY A 64 -57.78 -11.80 -29.65
N GLY A 65 -57.28 -12.95 -29.16
CA GLY A 65 -57.41 -14.23 -29.86
C GLY A 65 -56.39 -14.62 -30.95
N GLY A 66 -55.77 -15.80 -30.73
CA GLY A 66 -55.54 -16.80 -31.79
C GLY A 66 -54.31 -16.61 -32.69
N GLY A 67 -53.36 -17.54 -32.60
CA GLY A 67 -52.17 -17.57 -33.47
C GLY A 67 -52.40 -18.19 -34.85
N ALA A 68 -51.47 -17.95 -35.78
CA ALA A 68 -50.95 -18.94 -36.72
C ALA A 68 -49.72 -18.42 -37.51
N LYS A 69 -48.83 -19.38 -37.78
CA LYS A 69 -47.72 -19.48 -38.76
C LYS A 69 -47.82 -18.63 -40.05
N LEU A 70 -46.65 -18.23 -40.57
CA LEU A 70 -46.30 -18.15 -42.01
C LEU A 70 -44.75 -18.10 -42.15
N LYS A 71 -44.08 -19.19 -42.56
CA LYS A 71 -43.69 -19.61 -43.92
C LYS A 71 -42.83 -18.59 -44.71
N LEU A 72 -41.52 -18.85 -44.68
CA LEU A 72 -40.46 -18.26 -45.52
C LEU A 72 -40.71 -18.48 -47.02
N VAL A 73 -40.46 -17.46 -47.83
CA VAL A 73 -40.20 -17.58 -49.28
C VAL A 73 -38.80 -17.05 -49.57
N VAL A 74 -38.06 -17.87 -50.31
CA VAL A 74 -36.66 -17.72 -50.72
C VAL A 74 -36.59 -16.96 -52.04
N TYR A 75 -35.59 -16.07 -52.21
CA TYR A 75 -34.92 -15.86 -53.50
C TYR A 75 -33.42 -16.17 -53.36
N ARG A 76 -32.91 -16.84 -54.40
CA ARG A 76 -31.66 -17.58 -54.49
C ARG A 76 -30.73 -16.86 -55.47
N PHE A 77 -29.48 -16.62 -55.08
CA PHE A 77 -28.37 -16.50 -56.05
C PHE A 77 -27.20 -17.41 -55.62
N ILE A 78 -27.12 -18.52 -56.36
CA ILE A 78 -25.97 -19.32 -56.86
C ILE A 78 -24.62 -18.59 -56.75
N SER A 79 -23.43 -19.16 -56.52
CA SER A 79 -22.91 -20.49 -56.13
C SER A 79 -21.38 -20.31 -56.03
N ALA A 80 -20.77 -20.67 -54.90
CA ALA A 80 -19.42 -21.25 -54.88
C ALA A 80 -19.28 -22.05 -53.58
N ARG A 81 -19.39 -23.37 -53.69
CA ARG A 81 -19.06 -24.32 -52.63
C ARG A 81 -17.54 -24.31 -52.42
N CYS A 82 -17.10 -23.96 -51.22
CA CYS A 82 -15.96 -24.63 -50.60
C CYS A 82 -16.32 -24.96 -49.15
N ASN A 83 -15.91 -26.16 -48.71
CA ASN A 83 -16.45 -26.91 -47.58
C ASN A 83 -16.38 -26.19 -46.22
N PHE A 84 -17.50 -26.21 -45.50
CA PHE A 84 -17.69 -25.73 -44.13
C PHE A 84 -17.20 -26.76 -43.08
N ARG A 85 -16.02 -27.35 -43.32
CA ARG A 85 -15.36 -28.28 -42.38
C ARG A 85 -14.06 -27.74 -41.80
N ASP A 86 -13.55 -26.63 -42.32
CA ASP A 86 -12.37 -25.94 -41.78
C ASP A 86 -12.67 -24.58 -41.10
N LEU A 87 -13.95 -24.14 -41.06
CA LEU A 87 -14.33 -22.85 -40.45
C LEU A 87 -14.94 -22.93 -39.04
N ILE A 88 -15.01 -24.13 -38.44
CA ILE A 88 -15.30 -24.31 -37.00
C ILE A 88 -14.00 -24.33 -36.17
N LEU A 89 -12.85 -24.08 -36.83
CA LEU A 89 -11.55 -23.94 -36.19
C LEU A 89 -11.15 -22.49 -35.89
N PHE A 90 -12.01 -21.48 -36.15
CA PHE A 90 -11.61 -20.07 -36.06
C PHE A 90 -12.45 -19.12 -35.18
N SER A 91 -13.45 -19.58 -34.43
CA SER A 91 -14.21 -18.65 -33.57
C SER A 91 -14.72 -19.20 -32.24
N VAL A 92 -13.97 -20.11 -31.61
CA VAL A 92 -14.00 -20.35 -30.16
C VAL A 92 -12.57 -20.45 -29.65
N PHE A 93 -11.86 -19.33 -29.63
CA PHE A 93 -10.67 -19.16 -28.80
C PHE A 93 -11.08 -18.36 -27.57
N PHE A 94 -11.38 -19.08 -26.49
CA PHE A 94 -11.43 -18.51 -25.14
C PHE A 94 -10.08 -17.85 -24.85
N PHE A 95 -10.02 -16.52 -24.78
CA PHE A 95 -8.88 -15.86 -24.14
C PHE A 95 -9.00 -16.09 -22.63
N ARG A 96 -8.37 -17.16 -22.17
CA ARG A 96 -8.01 -17.35 -20.76
C ARG A 96 -7.08 -16.19 -20.41
N GLU A 97 -7.48 -15.26 -19.54
CA GLU A 97 -6.58 -14.22 -19.03
C GLU A 97 -5.33 -14.90 -18.44
N LYS A 98 -4.20 -14.74 -19.12
CA LYS A 98 -2.93 -15.32 -18.68
C LYS A 98 -2.31 -14.36 -17.66
N ASN A 99 -2.02 -14.89 -16.47
CA ASN A 99 -1.27 -14.17 -15.46
C ASN A 99 0.21 -14.54 -15.59
N TYR A 100 1.04 -13.55 -15.86
CA TYR A 100 2.49 -13.72 -15.99
C TYR A 100 3.14 -13.15 -14.72
N ASN A 101 3.94 -13.97 -14.04
CA ASN A 101 4.76 -13.48 -12.93
C ASN A 101 6.14 -13.15 -13.49
N VAL A 102 6.43 -11.85 -13.58
CA VAL A 102 7.62 -11.33 -14.28
C VAL A 102 8.90 -11.87 -13.65
N HIS A 103 8.98 -11.89 -12.31
CA HIS A 103 10.16 -12.40 -11.58
C HIS A 103 10.39 -13.91 -11.76
N LYS A 104 9.34 -14.72 -11.96
CA LYS A 104 9.47 -16.19 -12.07
C LYS A 104 9.70 -16.69 -13.49
N GLN A 105 9.47 -15.85 -14.49
CA GLN A 105 9.53 -16.21 -15.91
C GLN A 105 10.67 -15.48 -16.64
N ASP A 106 11.62 -14.91 -15.89
CA ASP A 106 12.84 -14.32 -16.42
C ASP A 106 13.84 -15.44 -16.80
N GLY A 107 14.21 -15.52 -18.09
CA GLY A 107 15.08 -16.54 -18.69
C GLY A 107 14.37 -17.62 -19.53
N GLU A 108 14.96 -17.92 -20.72
CA GLU A 108 14.69 -18.93 -21.79
C GLU A 108 13.24 -19.33 -22.18
N ASN A 109 12.21 -18.92 -21.45
CA ASN A 109 10.81 -18.99 -21.85
C ASN A 109 10.33 -17.57 -22.16
N SER A 110 10.31 -17.21 -23.45
CA SER A 110 10.06 -15.83 -23.92
C SER A 110 8.73 -15.27 -23.43
N LEU A 111 8.76 -14.42 -22.40
CA LEU A 111 7.65 -13.56 -22.04
C LEU A 111 7.22 -12.73 -23.25
N PRO A 112 5.92 -12.56 -23.51
CA PRO A 112 5.45 -11.76 -24.65
C PRO A 112 5.77 -10.27 -24.52
N ILE A 113 5.96 -9.79 -23.28
CA ILE A 113 6.49 -8.46 -22.97
C ILE A 113 7.62 -8.66 -21.95
N GLU A 114 8.80 -8.14 -22.29
CA GLU A 114 9.95 -8.09 -21.40
C GLU A 114 9.89 -6.82 -20.56
N PHE A 115 10.13 -6.95 -19.25
CA PHE A 115 10.23 -5.84 -18.32
C PHE A 115 11.68 -5.65 -17.95
N ASP A 116 12.20 -4.45 -18.19
CA ASP A 116 13.56 -4.07 -17.82
C ASP A 116 13.52 -2.92 -16.79
N PRO A 117 13.89 -3.15 -15.52
CA PRO A 117 14.32 -4.42 -14.92
C PRO A 117 13.13 -5.38 -14.62
N PRO A 118 13.35 -6.70 -14.45
CA PRO A 118 12.29 -7.72 -14.25
C PRO A 118 11.64 -7.68 -12.85
N PHE A 119 12.34 -7.12 -11.86
CA PHE A 119 11.80 -6.75 -10.56
C PHE A 119 12.47 -5.46 -10.11
N LEU A 120 11.77 -4.69 -9.27
CA LEU A 120 12.26 -3.37 -8.87
C LEU A 120 12.58 -3.34 -7.38
N ASP A 121 13.86 -3.50 -7.06
CA ASP A 121 14.37 -3.22 -5.72
C ASP A 121 14.93 -1.80 -5.65
N PHE A 122 14.35 -0.96 -4.78
CA PHE A 122 14.84 0.38 -4.51
C PHE A 122 16.06 0.40 -3.58
N GLY A 123 16.40 -0.72 -2.95
CA GLY A 123 17.51 -0.80 -2.00
C GLY A 123 17.23 -0.01 -0.72
N ASP A 124 18.28 0.47 -0.06
CA ASP A 124 18.18 1.30 1.14
C ASP A 124 17.89 2.77 0.78
N SER A 125 16.77 3.30 1.26
CA SER A 125 16.36 4.70 1.12
C SER A 125 16.08 5.33 2.48
N ALA A 126 16.44 6.59 2.67
CA ALA A 126 16.11 7.30 3.90
C ALA A 126 14.62 7.69 3.94
N VAL A 127 13.99 7.62 5.11
CA VAL A 127 12.63 8.18 5.34
C VAL A 127 12.59 9.65 4.88
N GLY A 128 11.64 10.04 4.03
CA GLY A 128 11.55 11.41 3.49
C GLY A 128 12.51 11.73 2.34
N SER A 129 13.12 10.71 1.73
CA SER A 129 13.77 10.80 0.41
C SER A 129 12.99 9.96 -0.61
N SER A 130 12.70 10.54 -1.77
CA SER A 130 12.03 9.81 -2.86
C SER A 130 13.07 9.23 -3.81
N LEU A 131 12.99 7.93 -4.08
CA LEU A 131 13.73 7.31 -5.17
C LEU A 131 12.78 7.00 -6.31
N LYS A 132 13.16 7.40 -7.52
CA LYS A 132 12.39 7.13 -8.75
C LYS A 132 13.19 6.19 -9.62
N LYS A 133 12.56 5.11 -10.08
CA LYS A 133 13.14 4.22 -11.09
C LYS A 133 12.14 4.02 -12.22
N ARG A 134 12.66 3.96 -13.44
CA ARG A 134 11.87 3.73 -14.65
C ARG A 134 11.87 2.25 -14.97
N VAL A 135 10.73 1.76 -15.44
CA VAL A 135 10.56 0.39 -15.92
C VAL A 135 10.18 0.45 -17.40
N PHE A 136 10.96 -0.23 -18.24
CA PHE A 136 10.71 -0.35 -19.67
C PHE A 136 9.94 -1.63 -19.96
N LEU A 137 8.95 -1.55 -20.85
CA LEU A 137 8.21 -2.68 -21.39
C LEU A 137 8.59 -2.82 -22.86
N ARG A 138 9.14 -3.96 -23.26
CA ARG A 138 9.49 -4.25 -24.65
C ARG A 138 8.62 -5.39 -25.17
N SER A 139 7.89 -5.14 -26.26
CA SER A 139 7.10 -6.16 -26.92
C SER A 139 8.00 -7.05 -27.78
N HIS A 140 7.91 -8.36 -27.61
CA HIS A 140 8.51 -9.35 -28.53
C HIS A 140 7.53 -9.85 -29.59
N LEU A 141 6.32 -9.27 -29.61
CA LEU A 141 5.24 -9.68 -30.50
C LEU A 141 5.21 -8.81 -31.76
N HIS A 142 5.00 -9.45 -32.91
CA HIS A 142 4.76 -8.80 -34.21
C HIS A 142 3.33 -8.22 -34.35
N ARG A 143 2.64 -7.95 -33.23
CA ARG A 143 1.32 -7.33 -33.16
C ARG A 143 1.30 -6.26 -32.05
N SER A 144 0.40 -5.30 -32.15
CA SER A 144 0.29 -4.25 -31.13
C SER A 144 -0.34 -4.75 -29.83
N ILE A 145 0.03 -4.11 -28.72
CA ILE A 145 -0.41 -4.47 -27.36
C ILE A 145 -0.98 -3.23 -26.69
N ILE A 146 -2.22 -3.32 -26.19
CA ILE A 146 -2.88 -2.23 -25.48
C ILE A 146 -2.56 -2.34 -23.99
N LEU A 147 -2.11 -1.24 -23.40
CA LEU A 147 -1.83 -1.10 -21.97
C LEU A 147 -3.05 -0.48 -21.30
N ASP A 148 -3.70 -1.23 -20.40
CA ASP A 148 -4.95 -0.84 -19.78
C ASP A 148 -4.72 -0.10 -18.46
N SER A 149 -4.02 -0.74 -17.51
CA SER A 149 -3.93 -0.20 -16.15
C SER A 149 -2.78 -0.73 -15.30
N ILE A 150 -2.39 0.04 -14.29
CA ILE A 150 -1.46 -0.36 -13.24
C ILE A 150 -2.22 -0.29 -11.90
N GLY A 151 -2.50 -1.46 -11.31
CA GLY A 151 -3.16 -1.58 -10.01
C GLY A 151 -2.19 -1.95 -8.89
N GLY A 152 -2.39 -1.41 -7.69
CA GLY A 152 -1.63 -1.81 -6.49
C GLY A 152 -0.74 -0.74 -5.83
N ALA A 153 -1.02 0.56 -6.03
CA ALA A 153 -0.32 1.62 -5.32
C ALA A 153 -0.48 1.48 -3.78
N THR A 154 0.58 1.73 -3.03
CA THR A 154 0.58 1.67 -1.56
C THR A 154 0.99 3.02 -0.96
N VAL A 155 0.96 3.12 0.37
CA VAL A 155 1.45 4.30 1.09
C VAL A 155 2.94 4.62 0.85
N ASN A 156 3.73 3.63 0.43
CA ASN A 156 5.18 3.77 0.21
C ASN A 156 5.59 3.73 -1.29
N PHE A 157 4.76 3.19 -2.17
CA PHE A 157 5.07 3.01 -3.60
C PHE A 157 4.00 3.66 -4.48
N HIS A 158 4.43 4.57 -5.36
CA HIS A 158 3.59 5.34 -6.27
C HIS A 158 4.00 5.10 -7.72
N THR A 159 3.03 4.90 -8.62
CA THR A 159 3.27 4.58 -10.04
C THR A 159 2.72 5.68 -10.95
N SER A 160 3.44 6.04 -12.01
CA SER A 160 2.90 6.90 -13.07
C SER A 160 1.97 6.12 -14.01
N PHE A 161 1.25 6.84 -14.86
CA PHE A 161 0.64 6.23 -16.05
C PHE A 161 1.71 5.78 -17.05
N PHE A 162 1.34 4.88 -17.95
CA PHE A 162 2.17 4.54 -19.11
C PHE A 162 2.39 5.76 -19.99
N ASN A 163 3.58 5.87 -20.59
CA ASN A 163 3.88 6.93 -21.54
C ASN A 163 3.04 6.86 -22.83
N ILE A 164 2.59 5.66 -23.21
CA ILE A 164 1.73 5.38 -24.37
C ILE A 164 0.66 4.35 -24.01
N VAL A 165 -0.48 4.40 -24.70
CA VAL A 165 -1.62 3.50 -24.46
C VAL A 165 -1.53 2.21 -25.29
N GLU A 166 -0.78 2.21 -26.39
CA GLU A 166 -0.58 1.06 -27.27
C GLU A 166 0.89 0.93 -27.67
N ILE A 167 1.48 -0.25 -27.47
CA ILE A 167 2.83 -0.58 -27.91
C ILE A 167 2.75 -1.09 -29.35
N PRO A 168 3.44 -0.47 -30.33
CA PRO A 168 3.49 -0.99 -31.70
C PRO A 168 4.23 -2.34 -31.76
N PRO A 169 4.09 -3.12 -32.85
CA PRO A 169 4.83 -4.38 -33.02
C PRO A 169 6.35 -4.19 -32.80
N LEU A 170 6.96 -5.02 -31.96
CA LEU A 170 8.38 -4.89 -31.54
C LEU A 170 8.76 -3.55 -30.88
N GLY A 171 7.79 -2.74 -30.49
CA GLY A 171 7.98 -1.44 -29.85
C GLY A 171 8.22 -1.51 -28.34
N SER A 172 8.43 -0.34 -27.73
CA SER A 172 8.67 -0.20 -26.30
C SER A 172 7.79 0.89 -25.66
N ALA A 173 7.37 0.65 -24.42
CA ALA A 173 6.71 1.62 -23.54
C ALA A 173 7.49 1.72 -22.21
N PHE A 174 7.15 2.70 -21.38
CA PHE A 174 7.69 2.81 -20.03
C PHE A 174 6.68 3.44 -19.06
N PHE A 175 6.89 3.18 -17.78
CA PHE A 175 6.27 3.88 -16.67
C PHE A 175 7.29 4.08 -15.55
N ASP A 176 7.04 5.05 -14.69
CA ASP A 176 7.93 5.36 -13.58
C ASP A 176 7.32 4.91 -12.24
N VAL A 177 8.16 4.39 -11.35
CA VAL A 177 7.78 4.01 -9.98
C VAL A 177 8.61 4.84 -8.99
N ALA A 178 7.93 5.47 -8.03
CA ALA A 178 8.54 6.24 -6.96
C ALA A 178 8.35 5.52 -5.62
N PHE A 179 9.46 5.31 -4.90
CA PHE A 179 9.49 4.83 -3.53
C PHE A 179 9.68 5.99 -2.56
N LEU A 180 8.70 6.21 -1.68
CA LEU A 180 8.70 7.23 -0.64
C LEU A 180 8.33 6.60 0.70
N PRO A 181 9.30 6.03 1.44
CA PRO A 181 9.02 5.33 2.69
C PRO A 181 8.66 6.31 3.82
N ARG A 182 7.64 5.94 4.60
CA ARG A 182 7.14 6.73 5.75
C ARG A 182 7.73 6.32 7.10
N ASP A 183 8.07 5.05 7.24
CA ASP A 183 8.62 4.46 8.46
C ASP A 183 9.92 3.69 8.14
N GLU A 184 10.76 3.47 9.16
CA GLU A 184 11.96 2.63 9.04
C GLU A 184 11.57 1.14 8.97
N GLY A 185 12.18 0.36 8.06
CA GLY A 185 11.86 -1.06 7.87
C GLY A 185 11.75 -1.48 6.40
N ASN A 186 11.40 -2.74 6.15
CA ASN A 186 11.26 -3.27 4.79
C ASN A 186 9.82 -3.09 4.29
N ALA A 187 9.67 -2.60 3.07
CA ALA A 187 8.39 -2.43 2.38
C ALA A 187 8.41 -3.24 1.07
N ASN A 188 7.54 -4.24 0.96
CA ASN A 188 7.43 -5.09 -0.22
C ASN A 188 5.98 -5.11 -0.71
N VAL A 189 5.76 -4.95 -2.01
CA VAL A 189 4.43 -5.05 -2.63
C VAL A 189 4.53 -5.56 -4.07
N ALA A 190 3.52 -6.29 -4.55
CA ALA A 190 3.38 -6.64 -5.96
C ALA A 190 2.29 -5.79 -6.61
N ILE A 191 2.61 -5.14 -7.72
CA ILE A 191 1.67 -4.38 -8.55
C ILE A 191 1.20 -5.22 -9.74
N ASN A 192 -0.03 -4.99 -10.18
CA ASN A 192 -0.67 -5.71 -11.28
C ASN A 192 -0.77 -4.81 -12.51
N ILE A 193 -0.11 -5.17 -13.60
CA ILE A 193 -0.11 -4.45 -14.87
C ILE A 193 -1.03 -5.18 -15.85
N ARG A 194 -2.16 -4.57 -16.20
CA ARG A 194 -3.14 -5.15 -17.13
C ARG A 194 -2.88 -4.70 -18.56
N THR A 195 -2.88 -5.65 -19.48
CA THR A 195 -2.64 -5.45 -20.92
C THR A 195 -3.58 -6.33 -21.75
N SER A 196 -3.70 -6.06 -23.06
CA SER A 196 -4.55 -6.86 -23.98
C SER A 196 -4.16 -8.34 -24.09
N ILE A 197 -2.98 -8.74 -23.63
CA ILE A 197 -2.49 -10.13 -23.68
C ILE A 197 -2.56 -10.86 -22.32
N GLY A 198 -2.84 -10.15 -21.23
CA GLY A 198 -2.88 -10.71 -19.87
C GLY A 198 -2.46 -9.72 -18.78
N THR A 199 -2.45 -10.20 -17.54
CA THR A 199 -2.01 -9.42 -16.37
C THR A 199 -0.60 -9.83 -15.94
N PHE A 200 0.29 -8.85 -15.83
CA PHE A 200 1.66 -9.04 -15.36
C PHE A 200 1.77 -8.64 -13.88
N ILE A 201 2.25 -9.56 -13.05
CA ILE A 201 2.52 -9.30 -11.63
C ILE A 201 3.98 -8.87 -11.51
N TYR A 202 4.19 -7.62 -11.10
CA TYR A 202 5.50 -6.99 -11.01
C TYR A 202 5.84 -6.67 -9.54
N GLU A 203 6.96 -7.21 -9.04
CA GLU A 203 7.33 -7.11 -7.63
C GLU A 203 8.18 -5.86 -7.35
N LEU A 204 7.80 -5.12 -6.31
CA LEU A 204 8.48 -3.95 -5.79
C LEU A 204 8.98 -4.22 -4.37
N SER A 205 10.25 -3.92 -4.11
CA SER A 205 10.83 -3.96 -2.77
C SER A 205 11.61 -2.69 -2.47
N GLY A 206 11.70 -2.32 -1.20
CA GLY A 206 12.54 -1.25 -0.73
C GLY A 206 12.74 -1.32 0.76
N ARG A 207 13.93 -0.95 1.23
CA ARG A 207 14.26 -0.88 2.65
C ARG A 207 14.43 0.56 3.07
N SER A 208 13.80 0.93 4.17
CA SER A 208 13.81 2.27 4.71
C SER A 208 14.77 2.37 5.89
N SER A 209 15.76 3.24 5.78
CA SER A 209 16.73 3.56 6.82
C SER A 209 16.42 4.91 7.48
N SER A 210 17.04 5.16 8.64
CA SER A 210 16.88 6.45 9.33
C SER A 210 17.35 7.62 8.46
N ASN A 211 16.64 8.75 8.53
CA ASN A 211 16.99 9.93 7.75
C ASN A 211 18.30 10.56 8.28
N PRO A 212 19.33 10.78 7.43
CA PRO A 212 20.59 11.44 7.83
C PRO A 212 20.40 12.82 8.47
N TYR A 213 19.32 13.51 8.08
CA TYR A 213 18.92 14.82 8.60
C TYR A 213 18.09 14.76 9.90
N ARG A 214 17.90 13.56 10.47
CA ARG A 214 17.16 13.28 11.72
C ARG A 214 15.72 13.81 11.75
N ILE A 215 15.08 13.90 10.58
CA ILE A 215 13.69 14.35 10.47
C ILE A 215 12.77 13.30 11.10
N ALA A 216 11.89 13.74 12.00
CA ALA A 216 10.86 12.88 12.57
C ALA A 216 9.71 12.66 11.56
N PRO A 217 9.32 11.42 11.25
CA PRO A 217 8.20 11.15 10.35
C PRO A 217 6.88 11.66 10.95
N PHE A 218 5.95 12.05 10.08
CA PHE A 218 4.57 12.36 10.44
C PHE A 218 3.76 11.06 10.37
N VAL A 219 3.31 10.56 11.52
CA VAL A 219 2.63 9.25 11.61
C VAL A 219 1.29 9.45 12.31
N GLY A 220 0.19 9.20 11.58
CA GLY A 220 -1.16 9.08 12.17
C GLY A 220 -1.72 10.34 12.82
N THR A 221 -1.30 11.54 12.40
CA THR A 221 -1.78 12.82 12.93
C THR A 221 -3.28 12.96 12.68
N ARG A 222 -4.08 13.01 13.76
CA ARG A 222 -5.54 13.13 13.71
C ARG A 222 -5.98 14.49 14.21
N LEU A 223 -6.72 15.20 13.37
CA LEU A 223 -7.19 16.55 13.65
C LEU A 223 -8.73 16.60 13.71
N PRO A 224 -9.33 17.31 14.67
CA PRO A 224 -10.76 17.63 14.60
C PRO A 224 -11.03 18.68 13.51
N PHE A 225 -12.29 18.77 13.10
CA PHE A 225 -12.73 19.77 12.12
C PHE A 225 -12.57 21.20 12.67
N ASN A 226 -11.99 22.12 11.89
CA ASN A 226 -11.50 23.45 12.30
C ASN A 226 -10.41 23.46 13.39
N GLY A 227 -9.70 22.34 13.59
CA GLY A 227 -8.55 22.27 14.50
C GLY A 227 -7.26 22.69 13.81
N THR A 228 -6.44 23.48 14.50
CA THR A 228 -5.08 23.82 14.07
C THR A 228 -4.04 23.00 14.84
N ILE A 229 -3.17 22.27 14.15
CA ILE A 229 -1.99 21.65 14.76
C ILE A 229 -0.76 22.47 14.46
N PHE A 230 0.12 22.61 15.46
CA PHE A 230 1.44 23.20 15.31
C PHE A 230 2.48 22.09 15.49
N LYS A 231 3.38 21.94 14.52
CA LYS A 231 4.50 21.00 14.64
C LYS A 231 5.79 21.64 14.18
N ASP A 232 6.79 21.57 15.07
CA ASP A 232 8.14 22.04 14.78
C ASP A 232 8.92 20.94 14.05
N VAL A 233 9.42 21.22 12.85
CA VAL A 233 10.37 20.35 12.15
C VAL A 233 11.78 20.85 12.43
N THR A 234 12.63 19.95 12.90
CA THR A 234 14.05 20.21 13.13
C THR A 234 14.88 19.47 12.08
N LEU A 235 15.76 20.19 11.40
CA LEU A 235 16.69 19.64 10.41
C LEU A 235 18.10 19.63 11.02
N HIS A 236 18.73 18.45 11.03
CA HIS A 236 20.11 18.28 11.46
C HIS A 236 21.03 18.16 10.25
N ASN A 237 22.11 18.94 10.17
CA ASN A 237 23.11 18.77 9.11
C ASN A 237 24.14 17.69 9.49
N PRO A 238 24.19 16.53 8.81
CA PRO A 238 25.19 15.50 9.10
C PRO A 238 26.55 15.75 8.43
N PHE A 239 26.67 16.76 7.57
CA PHE A 239 27.87 17.01 6.75
C PHE A 239 28.75 18.13 7.31
N ALA A 240 30.05 18.08 7.00
CA ALA A 240 31.02 19.12 7.39
C ALA A 240 30.92 20.41 6.56
N SER A 241 30.19 20.39 5.43
CA SER A 241 29.92 21.53 4.56
C SER A 241 28.64 22.27 4.95
N THR A 242 28.62 23.59 4.73
CA THR A 242 27.45 24.44 4.95
C THR A 242 26.34 24.04 3.99
N PHE A 243 25.21 23.59 4.55
CA PHE A 243 23.98 23.26 3.83
C PHE A 243 23.16 24.54 3.67
N ARG A 244 22.57 24.81 2.50
CA ARG A 244 21.75 26.01 2.27
C ARG A 244 20.44 25.61 1.63
N ILE A 245 19.33 25.91 2.31
CA ILE A 245 17.98 25.71 1.78
C ILE A 245 17.70 26.87 0.83
N SER A 246 17.36 26.57 -0.43
CA SER A 246 17.07 27.62 -1.42
C SER A 246 15.65 28.17 -1.26
N GLU A 247 14.68 27.31 -0.97
CA GLU A 247 13.27 27.65 -0.82
C GLU A 247 12.56 26.54 -0.03
N VAL A 248 11.35 26.83 0.44
CA VAL A 248 10.45 25.85 1.08
C VAL A 248 9.13 25.89 0.32
N MET A 249 8.76 24.78 -0.29
CA MET A 249 7.56 24.70 -1.13
C MET A 249 6.52 23.77 -0.49
N SER A 250 5.26 24.20 -0.40
CA SER A 250 4.12 23.38 0.04
C SER A 250 3.26 22.98 -1.16
N SER A 251 2.82 21.72 -1.21
CA SER A 251 1.94 21.23 -2.28
C SER A 251 0.44 21.49 -2.05
N GLY A 252 0.04 22.11 -0.94
CA GLY A 252 -1.37 22.29 -0.56
C GLY A 252 -1.67 23.61 0.16
N GLY A 253 -2.86 24.17 -0.07
CA GLY A 253 -3.30 25.48 0.44
C GLY A 253 -3.69 25.52 1.93
N ASN A 254 -3.89 24.37 2.56
CA ASN A 254 -4.28 24.25 3.98
C ASN A 254 -3.07 24.17 4.94
N LEU A 255 -1.85 24.28 4.41
CA LEU A 255 -0.59 24.24 5.15
C LEU A 255 0.06 25.62 5.17
N HIS A 256 0.13 26.21 6.35
CA HIS A 256 0.83 27.44 6.60
C HIS A 256 2.17 27.15 7.30
N ILE A 257 3.24 27.76 6.79
CA ILE A 257 4.60 27.55 7.28
C ILE A 257 5.02 28.84 7.99
N GLU A 258 5.10 28.78 9.31
CA GLU A 258 5.63 29.86 10.13
C GLU A 258 7.13 29.65 10.32
N MET A 259 7.92 30.58 9.79
CA MET A 259 9.36 30.62 10.00
C MET A 259 9.66 31.42 11.28
N PRO A 260 10.64 30.99 12.10
CA PRO A 260 11.03 31.75 13.28
C PRO A 260 11.75 33.03 12.82
N TYR A 261 11.02 34.14 12.72
CA TYR A 261 11.57 35.43 12.29
C TYR A 261 12.36 36.17 13.39
N ASP A 262 12.40 35.65 14.62
CA ASP A 262 12.70 36.48 15.80
C ASP A 262 13.96 36.14 16.61
N ILE A 263 14.90 35.34 16.08
CA ILE A 263 16.18 35.15 16.77
C ILE A 263 17.33 35.50 15.84
N ASP A 264 17.99 36.61 16.18
CA ASP A 264 19.29 37.12 15.69
C ASP A 264 19.31 38.24 14.65
N GLY A 265 18.40 39.21 14.75
CA GLY A 265 18.58 40.56 14.16
C GLY A 265 19.75 41.40 14.71
N LYS A 266 20.67 40.81 15.48
CA LYS A 266 21.86 41.51 16.04
C LYS A 266 23.22 40.91 15.64
N VAL A 267 23.28 39.79 14.91
CA VAL A 267 24.56 39.05 14.73
C VAL A 267 25.10 38.99 13.29
N ALA A 268 24.32 39.29 12.25
CA ALA A 268 24.83 39.23 10.87
C ALA A 268 24.35 40.43 10.05
N GLY A 269 25.21 41.44 9.89
CA GLY A 269 24.96 42.59 9.02
C GLY A 269 25.02 42.25 7.52
N GLU A 270 24.12 41.40 7.02
CA GLU A 270 23.89 41.14 5.59
C GLU A 270 22.38 41.13 5.26
N PRO A 271 21.95 41.49 4.03
CA PRO A 271 20.54 41.62 3.68
C PRO A 271 19.79 40.28 3.58
N LEU A 272 18.51 40.34 3.99
CA LEU A 272 17.55 39.25 4.21
C LEU A 272 17.00 38.60 2.91
N GLU A 273 17.85 37.95 2.12
CA GLU A 273 17.36 37.25 0.90
C GLU A 273 17.64 35.75 0.85
N TYR A 274 18.41 35.15 1.78
CA TYR A 274 18.75 33.73 1.67
C TYR A 274 19.07 32.98 2.99
N TRP A 275 18.64 31.72 3.09
CA TRP A 275 18.83 30.84 4.25
C TRP A 275 20.10 29.98 4.18
N ALA A 276 21.25 30.50 4.59
CA ALA A 276 22.43 29.66 4.83
C ALA A 276 22.36 29.03 6.23
N LEU A 277 22.36 27.69 6.34
CA LEU A 277 22.66 26.99 7.61
C LEU A 277 24.18 27.10 7.84
N VAL A 278 24.64 28.33 8.11
CA VAL A 278 26.02 28.66 8.43
C VAL A 278 26.40 27.95 9.73
N LEU A 279 27.58 27.35 9.74
CA LEU A 279 28.25 27.01 10.99
C LEU A 279 28.63 28.34 11.64
N LEU A 280 27.71 28.98 12.38
CA LEU A 280 27.93 30.29 12.98
C LEU A 280 29.07 30.17 13.99
N CYS A 281 30.24 30.55 13.52
CA CYS A 281 31.45 30.80 14.28
C CYS A 281 31.56 32.30 14.50
N PHE A 282 30.84 32.89 15.45
CA PHE A 282 31.19 34.22 15.99
C PHE A 282 30.95 34.28 17.51
N GLY A 283 31.70 35.17 18.13
CA GLY A 283 32.12 35.11 19.53
C GLY A 283 31.02 35.21 20.58
N HIS A 284 31.31 34.56 21.71
CA HIS A 284 30.75 34.74 23.05
C HIS A 284 29.24 34.46 23.21
N SER A 285 28.97 33.38 23.95
CA SER A 285 27.67 32.85 24.42
C SER A 285 26.94 31.95 23.42
N PHE A 286 27.05 30.63 23.61
CA PHE A 286 26.26 29.64 22.89
C PHE A 286 25.05 29.22 23.72
N VAL A 287 23.87 29.68 23.30
CA VAL A 287 22.58 29.08 23.65
C VAL A 287 22.44 27.79 22.86
N LEU A 288 22.07 26.70 23.54
CA LEU A 288 21.60 25.45 22.92
C LEU A 288 20.30 25.73 22.15
N SER A 289 20.37 26.17 20.89
CA SER A 289 19.35 25.95 19.86
C SER A 289 19.61 26.87 18.65
N SER A 290 20.04 26.30 17.53
CA SER A 290 19.73 26.85 16.21
C SER A 290 19.72 25.75 15.15
N SER A 291 18.94 24.69 15.40
CA SER A 291 18.27 24.05 14.27
C SER A 291 17.12 24.97 13.87
N PRO A 292 16.94 25.34 12.59
CA PRO A 292 15.77 26.09 12.17
C PRO A 292 14.55 25.24 12.51
N ARG A 293 13.76 25.72 13.47
CA ARG A 293 12.48 25.12 13.86
C ARG A 293 11.43 25.73 12.96
N MET A 294 11.04 25.02 11.91
CA MET A 294 9.91 25.46 11.09
C MET A 294 8.64 24.97 11.74
N ARG A 295 7.73 25.88 12.05
CA ARG A 295 6.43 25.55 12.61
C ARG A 295 5.43 25.43 11.48
N PHE A 296 4.86 24.24 11.33
CA PHE A 296 3.77 24.02 10.39
C PHE A 296 2.46 24.19 11.13
N SER A 297 1.61 25.08 10.64
CA SER A 297 0.23 25.23 11.06
C SER A 297 -0.68 24.72 9.95
N PHE A 298 -1.48 23.70 10.25
CA PHE A 298 -2.51 23.24 9.33
C PHE A 298 -3.86 23.78 9.77
N GLU A 299 -4.57 24.45 8.87
CA GLU A 299 -5.91 24.95 9.12
C GLU A 299 -6.85 24.46 8.01
N LEU A 300 -7.86 23.68 8.38
CA LEU A 300 -9.01 23.40 7.52
C LEU A 300 -10.14 24.34 7.93
N GLY A 301 -10.10 25.56 7.39
CA GLY A 301 -11.07 26.62 7.63
C GLY A 301 -11.52 27.26 6.31
N GLY A 302 -12.78 27.05 5.94
CA GLY A 302 -13.38 27.70 4.77
C GLY A 302 -14.81 27.21 4.50
N GLU A 303 -15.70 28.14 4.16
CA GLU A 303 -17.16 27.95 4.00
C GLU A 303 -17.61 26.86 3.01
N ARG A 304 -16.68 26.26 2.25
CA ARG A 304 -16.88 25.11 1.35
C ARG A 304 -17.06 23.75 2.03
N SER A 305 -17.03 23.67 3.36
CA SER A 305 -16.93 22.41 4.12
C SER A 305 -18.10 22.14 5.08
N ARG A 306 -19.32 22.61 4.77
CA ARG A 306 -20.50 22.37 5.63
C ARG A 306 -21.22 21.02 5.41
N ILE A 307 -20.83 20.22 4.41
CA ILE A 307 -21.61 19.02 3.99
C ILE A 307 -20.75 17.74 3.96
N ALA A 308 -20.07 17.39 5.06
CA ALA A 308 -19.49 16.05 5.20
C ALA A 308 -19.90 15.43 6.55
N THR A 309 -20.60 14.31 6.52
CA THR A 309 -20.87 13.52 7.71
C THR A 309 -19.77 12.49 7.89
N ASP A 310 -19.13 12.51 9.07
CA ASP A 310 -18.29 11.49 9.71
C ASP A 310 -17.22 10.69 8.93
N ARG A 311 -16.81 11.12 7.72
CA ARG A 311 -15.61 10.58 7.07
C ARG A 311 -14.34 11.21 7.64
N THR A 312 -13.35 10.37 7.96
CA THR A 312 -11.96 10.79 8.15
C THR A 312 -11.42 11.27 6.80
N ILE A 313 -11.21 12.56 6.64
CA ILE A 313 -10.60 13.14 5.43
C ILE A 313 -9.10 12.91 5.54
N SER A 314 -8.52 12.05 4.71
CA SER A 314 -7.07 11.95 4.59
C SER A 314 -6.58 12.98 3.58
N SER A 315 -5.94 14.04 4.06
CA SER A 315 -5.24 15.00 3.21
C SER A 315 -3.77 14.61 3.16
N PHE A 316 -3.18 14.61 1.96
CA PHE A 316 -1.77 14.31 1.76
C PHE A 316 -1.10 15.55 1.17
N SER A 317 -0.31 16.23 1.98
CA SER A 317 0.49 17.39 1.58
C SER A 317 1.97 17.04 1.64
N PHE A 318 2.77 17.60 0.73
CA PHE A 318 4.22 17.47 0.72
C PHE A 318 4.85 18.83 0.94
N VAL A 319 5.93 18.85 1.73
CA VAL A 319 6.81 20.01 1.85
C VAL A 319 8.15 19.64 1.23
N THR A 320 8.61 20.45 0.28
CA THR A 320 9.88 20.23 -0.42
C THR A 320 10.89 21.29 0.02
N PHE A 321 12.07 20.84 0.43
CA PHE A 321 13.22 21.67 0.80
C PHE A 321 14.37 21.41 -0.19
N PRO A 322 14.41 22.09 -1.35
CA PRO A 322 15.59 22.09 -2.21
C PRO A 322 16.78 22.74 -1.50
N TYR A 323 17.98 22.17 -1.68
CA TYR A 323 19.20 22.65 -1.05
C TYR A 323 20.44 22.48 -1.92
N HIS A 324 21.48 23.23 -1.57
CA HIS A 324 22.82 23.12 -2.15
C HIS A 324 23.91 23.23 -1.08
N PHE A 325 25.03 22.55 -1.29
CA PHE A 325 26.21 22.66 -0.42
C PHE A 325 27.08 23.83 -0.88
N LEU A 326 27.50 24.68 0.06
CA LEU A 326 28.50 25.70 -0.22
C LEU A 326 29.91 25.07 -0.20
N PRO A 327 30.78 25.38 -1.18
CA PRO A 327 32.15 24.91 -1.18
C PRO A 327 32.92 25.46 0.03
N SER A 328 33.67 24.57 0.71
CA SER A 328 34.49 24.94 1.86
C SER A 328 35.59 25.92 1.40
N ARG A 329 35.56 27.17 1.89
CA ARG A 329 36.65 28.15 1.65
C ARG A 329 37.92 27.65 2.32
N ARG A 330 38.74 26.87 1.61
CA ARG A 330 40.18 26.82 1.88
C ARG A 330 40.74 28.18 1.44
N LYS A 331 41.28 28.96 2.39
CA LYS A 331 42.19 30.06 2.08
C LYS A 331 43.39 29.46 1.35
N LEU A 332 43.37 29.46 0.03
CA LEU A 332 44.58 29.50 -0.76
C LEU A 332 44.80 30.96 -1.17
N SER A 333 45.99 31.44 -0.87
CA SER A 333 46.50 32.76 -1.23
C SER A 333 46.51 32.92 -2.75
N GLY A 334 45.93 34.03 -3.21
CA GLY A 334 46.18 34.70 -4.50
C GLY A 334 46.04 33.84 -5.74
N TYR A 335 44.88 33.85 -6.39
CA TYR A 335 44.73 33.97 -7.85
C TYR A 335 43.26 34.27 -8.16
N ASP A 336 43.06 35.24 -9.05
CA ASP A 336 41.78 35.79 -9.48
C ASP A 336 40.98 34.74 -10.26
N PHE A 337 39.77 34.39 -9.80
CA PHE A 337 38.87 33.47 -10.52
C PHE A 337 37.64 34.23 -11.01
N LYS A 338 37.77 34.83 -12.20
CA LYS A 338 36.64 35.24 -13.04
C LYS A 338 35.88 34.00 -13.52
N SER A 339 34.56 34.06 -13.36
CA SER A 339 33.54 33.28 -14.08
C SER A 339 33.82 31.79 -14.31
N VAL A 340 33.56 30.96 -13.29
CA VAL A 340 33.25 29.55 -13.54
C VAL A 340 31.74 29.44 -13.79
N SER A 341 31.42 29.23 -15.07
CA SER A 341 30.09 28.84 -15.57
C SER A 341 29.46 27.76 -14.67
N ARG A 342 28.19 27.96 -14.31
CA ARG A 342 27.31 26.93 -13.74
C ARG A 342 27.37 25.70 -14.62
N LYS A 343 28.11 24.67 -14.20
CA LYS A 343 27.93 23.29 -14.67
C LYS A 343 27.11 22.56 -13.62
N ASN A 344 25.93 22.09 -14.04
CA ASN A 344 24.94 21.27 -13.36
C ASN A 344 25.40 20.67 -12.02
N GLY A 345 25.12 21.38 -10.93
CA GLY A 345 25.13 20.81 -9.59
C GLY A 345 23.84 20.02 -9.40
N VAL A 346 23.95 18.74 -9.05
CA VAL A 346 22.81 17.89 -8.69
C VAL A 346 21.97 18.61 -7.63
N GLN A 347 20.76 19.02 -7.99
CA GLN A 347 19.82 19.70 -7.09
C GLN A 347 19.25 18.64 -6.14
N HIS A 348 19.58 18.73 -4.86
CA HIS A 348 19.09 17.78 -3.86
C HIS A 348 17.86 18.38 -3.17
N SER A 349 16.81 17.58 -2.99
CA SER A 349 15.57 18.01 -2.34
C SER A 349 15.17 17.05 -1.22
N ILE A 350 14.84 17.60 -0.05
CA ILE A 350 14.23 16.84 1.05
C ILE A 350 12.71 16.93 0.87
N ILE A 351 12.00 15.80 0.86
CA ILE A 351 10.53 15.77 0.72
C ILE A 351 9.93 15.22 2.00
N LEU A 352 9.13 16.03 2.68
CA LEU A 352 8.44 15.64 3.90
C LEU A 352 6.97 15.34 3.59
N PRO A 353 6.56 14.06 3.58
CA PRO A 353 5.15 13.71 3.46
C PRO A 353 4.42 14.00 4.77
N ILE A 354 3.30 14.71 4.69
CA ILE A 354 2.45 15.05 5.83
C ILE A 354 1.06 14.42 5.62
N PRO A 355 0.84 13.19 6.15
CA PRO A 355 -0.47 12.57 6.17
C PRO A 355 -1.29 13.14 7.34
N ILE A 356 -2.41 13.79 7.02
CA ILE A 356 -3.35 14.30 8.03
C ILE A 356 -4.67 13.58 7.86
N GLU A 357 -5.16 12.98 8.95
CA GLU A 357 -6.51 12.43 9.03
C GLU A 357 -7.40 13.43 9.80
N VAL A 358 -8.27 14.15 9.11
CA VAL A 358 -9.26 15.02 9.78
C VAL A 358 -10.50 14.21 10.12
N ASN A 359 -10.81 14.09 11.40
CA ASN A 359 -11.92 13.30 11.91
C ASN A 359 -13.03 14.24 12.44
N ARG A 360 -14.27 14.11 11.94
CA ARG A 360 -15.43 14.89 12.42
C ARG A 360 -16.07 14.33 13.71
N ARG A 361 -15.59 13.18 14.19
CA ARG A 361 -16.13 12.49 15.37
C ARG A 361 -15.93 13.29 16.66
N ARG A 362 -17.00 13.35 17.47
CA ARG A 362 -16.97 13.90 18.84
C ARG A 362 -16.05 13.05 19.71
N GLY A 363 -15.15 13.67 20.47
CA GLY A 363 -14.13 12.91 21.18
C GLY A 363 -13.14 13.75 21.98
N VAL A 364 -12.18 13.06 22.58
CA VAL A 364 -11.02 13.65 23.24
C VAL A 364 -9.78 13.38 22.40
N PHE A 365 -8.98 14.41 22.19
CA PHE A 365 -7.81 14.38 21.31
C PHE A 365 -6.55 14.77 22.09
N THR A 366 -5.40 14.22 21.69
CA THR A 366 -4.09 14.58 22.25
C THR A 366 -3.55 15.83 21.57
N THR A 367 -2.79 16.63 22.32
CA THR A 367 -2.05 17.78 21.76
C THR A 367 -0.79 17.36 21.01
N LYS A 368 -0.24 16.19 21.32
CA LYS A 368 0.96 15.61 20.70
C LYS A 368 0.62 14.27 20.05
N ASP A 369 1.26 13.98 18.91
CA ASP A 369 1.12 12.70 18.19
C ASP A 369 1.95 11.59 18.84
N ILE A 370 3.12 11.93 19.39
CA ILE A 370 4.06 10.99 20.01
C ILE A 370 4.82 11.68 21.14
N LEU A 371 5.10 10.96 22.21
CA LEU A 371 6.04 11.38 23.24
C LEU A 371 7.44 10.86 22.89
N ASP A 372 8.28 11.75 22.35
CA ASP A 372 9.67 11.44 22.04
C ASP A 372 10.58 11.89 23.19
N PHE A 373 11.30 10.94 23.78
CA PHE A 373 12.30 11.18 24.84
C PHE A 373 13.72 11.28 24.29
N GLY A 374 13.92 11.12 22.99
CA GLY A 374 15.23 11.23 22.34
C GLY A 374 16.16 10.06 22.68
N ILE A 375 17.44 10.38 22.83
CA ILE A 375 18.53 9.42 23.06
C ILE A 375 19.00 9.56 24.52
N LEU A 376 18.99 8.47 25.28
CA LEU A 376 19.37 8.44 26.70
C LEU A 376 20.49 7.42 26.95
N ARG A 377 21.45 7.78 27.81
CA ARG A 377 22.46 6.83 28.28
C ARG A 377 21.81 5.88 29.30
N GLN A 378 22.21 4.62 29.29
CA GLN A 378 21.84 3.68 30.35
C GLN A 378 22.18 4.25 31.73
N GLY A 379 21.20 4.32 32.63
CA GLY A 379 21.34 4.95 33.96
C GLY A 379 20.90 6.42 34.07
N GLU A 380 20.56 7.10 32.97
CA GLU A 380 20.03 8.47 32.99
C GLU A 380 18.50 8.51 32.97
N ARG A 381 17.92 9.60 33.50
CA ARG A 381 16.48 9.89 33.46
C ARG A 381 16.22 11.06 32.53
N SER A 382 15.19 10.94 31.68
CA SER A 382 14.80 11.99 30.74
C SER A 382 14.19 13.21 31.44
N GLN A 383 14.17 14.34 30.74
CA GLN A 383 13.25 15.43 31.06
C GLN A 383 11.80 14.95 30.88
N TYR A 384 10.87 15.57 31.62
CA TYR A 384 9.46 15.21 31.51
C TYR A 384 8.86 15.72 30.20
N GLN A 385 7.99 14.90 29.61
CA GLN A 385 7.11 15.31 28.54
C GLN A 385 5.69 15.45 29.10
N MET A 386 5.09 16.63 28.92
CA MET A 386 3.69 16.85 29.30
C MET A 386 2.76 16.17 28.30
N LEU A 387 1.81 15.37 28.83
CA LEU A 387 0.67 14.81 28.11
C LEU A 387 -0.56 15.68 28.39
N SER A 388 -1.01 16.40 27.37
CA SER A 388 -2.18 17.28 27.44
C SER A 388 -3.24 16.86 26.44
N VAL A 389 -4.50 16.96 26.82
CA VAL A 389 -5.66 16.57 26.01
C VAL A 389 -6.67 17.70 25.94
N TYR A 390 -7.52 17.67 24.92
CA TYR A 390 -8.63 18.61 24.79
C TYR A 390 -9.88 17.91 24.24
N GLN A 391 -11.04 18.49 24.53
CA GLN A 391 -12.35 17.94 24.19
C GLN A 391 -12.95 18.68 22.99
N TYR A 392 -13.53 17.96 22.03
CA TYR A 392 -14.20 18.52 20.86
C TYR A 392 -15.64 18.01 20.73
N MET A 393 -16.60 18.95 20.73
CA MET A 393 -18.05 18.73 20.54
C MET A 393 -18.68 17.67 21.46
N LEU A 394 -18.12 17.45 22.65
CA LEU A 394 -18.72 16.65 23.70
C LEU A 394 -19.37 17.58 24.73
N ASN A 395 -20.61 17.29 25.12
CA ASN A 395 -21.34 18.06 26.12
C ASN A 395 -21.00 17.52 27.52
N GLY A 396 -20.58 18.40 28.43
CA GLY A 396 -20.28 18.06 29.82
C GLY A 396 -18.78 17.95 30.14
N ARG A 397 -18.47 18.01 31.44
CA ARG A 397 -17.11 17.89 32.00
C ARG A 397 -16.66 16.44 31.94
N LEU A 398 -15.49 16.18 31.33
CA LEU A 398 -14.84 14.88 31.37
C LEU A 398 -13.81 14.85 32.49
N GLU A 399 -13.74 13.73 33.21
CA GLU A 399 -12.81 13.54 34.31
C GLU A 399 -11.89 12.37 34.01
N PHE A 400 -10.58 12.58 34.04
CA PHE A 400 -9.59 11.52 33.86
C PHE A 400 -9.01 11.12 35.22
N GLU A 401 -9.06 9.82 35.51
CA GLU A 401 -8.64 9.23 36.79
C GLU A 401 -7.56 8.17 36.62
N THR A 402 -7.58 7.41 35.51
CA THR A 402 -6.67 6.28 35.31
C THR A 402 -5.83 6.42 34.04
N LEU A 403 -4.53 6.15 34.16
CA LEU A 403 -3.58 6.05 33.05
C LEU A 403 -2.75 4.77 33.20
N TYR A 404 -2.53 4.05 32.11
CA TYR A 404 -1.68 2.86 32.08
C TYR A 404 -0.98 2.71 30.72
N VAL A 405 0.03 1.84 30.67
CA VAL A 405 0.78 1.53 29.44
C VAL A 405 0.23 0.25 28.81
N ASP A 406 -0.15 0.29 27.53
CA ASP A 406 -0.72 -0.83 26.79
C ASP A 406 0.37 -1.71 26.16
N LYS A 407 0.18 -3.04 26.25
CA LYS A 407 0.90 -4.14 25.56
C LYS A 407 2.30 -3.79 25.00
N GLY A 408 3.19 -3.33 25.88
CA GLY A 408 4.60 -3.06 25.58
C GLY A 408 5.46 -3.35 26.81
N ASP A 409 6.79 -3.32 26.68
CA ASP A 409 7.74 -3.45 27.80
C ASP A 409 7.58 -2.20 28.69
N PRO A 410 6.88 -2.25 29.85
CA PRO A 410 6.55 -1.06 30.65
C PRO A 410 7.76 -0.55 31.44
N THR A 411 8.92 -1.17 31.23
CA THR A 411 10.17 -0.92 31.94
C THR A 411 10.66 0.49 31.61
N GLY A 412 10.72 1.35 32.63
CA GLY A 412 11.32 2.69 32.55
C GLY A 412 10.33 3.86 32.42
N ILE A 413 9.04 3.68 32.14
CA ILE A 413 8.08 4.80 32.12
C ILE A 413 7.62 5.13 33.55
N TYR A 414 7.76 6.39 33.95
CA TYR A 414 7.22 6.94 35.20
C TYR A 414 6.26 8.09 34.90
N MET A 415 5.10 8.12 35.53
CA MET A 415 4.06 9.11 35.29
C MET A 415 3.68 9.78 36.61
N GLU A 416 3.61 11.11 36.59
CA GLU A 416 3.16 11.93 37.70
C GLU A 416 1.99 12.79 37.21
N PHE A 417 0.85 12.76 37.91
CA PHE A 417 -0.29 13.59 37.53
C PHE A 417 0.08 15.08 37.60
N ALA A 418 -0.41 15.87 36.63
CA ALA A 418 -0.14 17.31 36.59
C ALA A 418 -0.82 18.05 37.77
N SER A 419 -1.94 17.52 38.26
CA SER A 419 -2.68 17.98 39.44
C SER A 419 -3.34 16.80 40.17
N THR A 420 -4.01 17.04 41.30
CA THR A 420 -4.74 15.99 42.03
C THR A 420 -5.84 15.37 41.17
N PRO A 421 -5.81 14.06 40.84
CA PRO A 421 -6.86 13.41 40.09
C PRO A 421 -8.16 13.31 40.92
N PRO A 422 -9.35 13.31 40.28
CA PRO A 422 -9.57 13.31 38.84
C PRO A 422 -9.39 14.68 38.18
N ILE A 423 -8.73 14.72 37.02
CA ILE A 423 -8.46 15.96 36.27
C ILE A 423 -9.60 16.25 35.30
N ALA A 424 -10.17 17.44 35.40
CA ALA A 424 -11.28 17.88 34.58
C ALA A 424 -10.82 18.44 33.22
N VAL A 425 -11.40 17.94 32.14
CA VAL A 425 -11.28 18.46 30.79
C VAL A 425 -12.61 19.10 30.42
N LEU A 426 -12.57 20.39 30.06
CA LEU A 426 -13.75 21.19 29.80
C LEU A 426 -13.99 21.35 28.28
N PRO A 427 -15.25 21.41 27.83
CA PRO A 427 -15.57 21.60 26.42
C PRO A 427 -15.35 23.05 25.97
N GLY A 428 -15.07 23.23 24.68
CA GLY A 428 -14.98 24.55 24.03
C GLY A 428 -16.36 25.17 23.73
N LYS A 429 -16.40 26.48 23.52
CA LYS A 429 -17.62 27.22 23.14
C LYS A 429 -17.79 27.24 21.61
N ASN A 430 -19.03 27.29 21.11
CA ASN A 430 -19.37 27.49 19.67
C ASN A 430 -18.68 26.53 18.69
N SER A 431 -18.72 25.21 18.96
CA SER A 431 -18.11 24.18 18.10
C SER A 431 -16.59 24.32 17.87
N GLN A 432 -15.90 25.10 18.71
CA GLN A 432 -14.44 25.15 18.76
C GLN A 432 -13.90 24.13 19.77
N PRO A 433 -12.68 23.59 19.56
CA PRO A 433 -12.02 22.72 20.53
C PRO A 433 -11.82 23.43 21.89
N GLY A 434 -11.97 22.68 22.98
CA GLY A 434 -11.74 23.19 24.35
C GLY A 434 -10.27 23.53 24.62
N LYS A 435 -10.01 24.31 25.67
CA LYS A 435 -8.64 24.64 26.09
C LYS A 435 -7.90 23.34 26.45
N PRO A 436 -6.63 23.15 26.03
CA PRO A 436 -5.82 22.01 26.44
C PRO A 436 -5.69 21.92 27.96
N SER A 437 -5.98 20.73 28.51
CA SER A 437 -5.78 20.38 29.91
C SER A 437 -4.60 19.43 30.04
N ASP A 438 -3.66 19.76 30.92
CA ASP A 438 -2.51 18.91 31.24
C ASP A 438 -2.94 17.75 32.15
N LEU A 439 -2.67 16.51 31.74
CA LEU A 439 -3.04 15.32 32.51
C LEU A 439 -1.87 14.81 33.35
N VAL A 440 -0.73 14.55 32.71
CA VAL A 440 0.38 13.81 33.33
C VAL A 440 1.72 14.28 32.78
N LYS A 441 2.71 14.37 33.66
CA LYS A 441 4.14 14.49 33.35
C LYS A 441 4.72 13.09 33.20
N VAL A 442 5.18 12.74 31.99
CA VAL A 442 5.78 11.43 31.70
C VAL A 442 7.29 11.56 31.69
N PHE A 443 7.99 10.67 32.41
CA PHE A 443 9.44 10.54 32.44
C PHE A 443 9.85 9.16 31.93
N PHE A 444 11.02 9.07 31.31
CA PHE A 444 11.66 7.81 30.99
C PHE A 444 12.94 7.63 31.82
N ASP A 445 13.01 6.55 32.59
CA ASP A 445 14.13 6.17 33.43
C ASP A 445 14.89 4.99 32.80
N ALA A 446 16.04 5.29 32.21
CA ALA A 446 16.89 4.31 31.54
C ALA A 446 17.72 3.45 32.52
N SER A 447 17.62 3.67 33.83
CA SER A 447 18.32 2.86 34.84
C SER A 447 17.81 1.42 34.95
N ARG A 448 16.53 1.20 34.63
CA ARG A 448 15.87 -0.11 34.71
C ARG A 448 16.03 -0.95 33.44
N ILE A 449 16.69 -0.40 32.41
CA ILE A 449 16.90 -1.07 31.13
C ILE A 449 18.25 -1.78 31.16
N THR A 450 18.23 -3.10 30.99
CA THR A 450 19.44 -3.92 30.83
C THR A 450 19.75 -4.13 29.35
N LEU A 451 20.97 -3.76 28.95
CA LEU A 451 21.53 -3.99 27.63
C LEU A 451 22.57 -5.13 27.72
N ASP A 452 22.64 -5.96 26.69
CA ASP A 452 23.41 -7.22 26.71
C ASP A 452 24.93 -6.94 26.78
N SER A 453 25.61 -7.55 27.75
CA SER A 453 26.69 -6.89 28.52
C SER A 453 28.10 -6.90 27.91
N LYS A 454 28.29 -6.99 26.58
CA LYS A 454 29.65 -7.04 25.99
C LYS A 454 29.91 -6.20 24.73
N ARG A 455 28.92 -5.54 24.11
CA ARG A 455 29.12 -4.72 22.90
C ARG A 455 28.39 -3.38 22.96
N PRO A 456 28.95 -2.29 22.38
CA PRO A 456 28.25 -1.02 22.30
C PRO A 456 26.98 -1.21 21.48
N SER A 457 25.84 -0.97 22.12
CA SER A 457 24.53 -1.27 21.56
C SER A 457 23.55 -0.14 21.89
N ALA A 458 22.57 0.04 21.01
CA ALA A 458 21.45 0.95 21.22
C ALA A 458 20.17 0.16 21.00
N ARG A 459 19.23 0.27 21.93
CA ARG A 459 17.91 -0.36 21.87
C ARG A 459 16.84 0.73 21.73
N LYS A 460 16.02 0.63 20.69
CA LYS A 460 14.78 1.41 20.57
C LYS A 460 13.72 0.78 21.46
N ILE A 461 13.06 1.58 22.29
CA ILE A 461 11.93 1.19 23.13
C ILE A 461 10.73 2.03 22.69
N HIS A 462 9.59 1.38 22.50
CA HIS A 462 8.34 2.02 22.11
C HIS A 462 7.14 1.38 22.81
N GLY A 463 6.10 2.16 23.03
CA GLY A 463 4.86 1.70 23.66
C GLY A 463 3.73 2.71 23.50
N ARG A 464 2.59 2.47 24.15
CA ARG A 464 1.43 3.37 24.10
C ARG A 464 0.92 3.62 25.52
N ILE A 465 0.67 4.89 25.85
CA ILE A 465 0.04 5.31 27.10
C ILE A 465 -1.44 5.54 26.82
N ILE A 466 -2.31 4.91 27.61
CA ILE A 466 -3.76 5.03 27.52
C ILE A 466 -4.27 5.78 28.76
N ALA A 467 -5.04 6.84 28.55
CA ALA A 467 -5.78 7.56 29.58
C ALA A 467 -7.28 7.24 29.44
N LEU A 468 -7.92 6.85 30.54
CA LEU A 468 -9.36 6.54 30.58
C LEU A 468 -10.13 7.60 31.37
N SER A 469 -11.29 7.99 30.84
CA SER A 469 -12.24 8.82 31.56
C SER A 469 -12.94 8.03 32.67
N ARG A 470 -13.38 8.71 33.74
CA ARG A 470 -14.24 8.19 34.79
C ARG A 470 -15.49 7.55 34.18
N GLY A 471 -15.71 6.26 34.45
CA GLY A 471 -16.77 5.45 33.84
C GLY A 471 -16.40 4.73 32.54
N GLY A 472 -15.18 4.88 32.03
CA GLY A 472 -14.64 4.10 30.89
C GLY A 472 -15.18 4.48 29.51
N ASN A 473 -16.01 5.52 29.40
CA ASN A 473 -16.71 5.89 28.18
C ASN A 473 -15.80 6.44 27.07
N TYR A 474 -14.67 7.06 27.43
CA TYR A 474 -13.70 7.63 26.48
C TYR A 474 -12.28 7.22 26.85
N ASN A 475 -11.52 6.79 25.86
CA ASN A 475 -10.10 6.47 25.99
C ASN A 475 -9.26 7.35 25.06
N VAL A 476 -8.07 7.74 25.52
CA VAL A 476 -7.11 8.51 24.75
C VAL A 476 -5.80 7.75 24.73
N THR A 477 -5.24 7.52 23.55
CA THR A 477 -4.02 6.72 23.38
C THR A 477 -2.90 7.55 22.73
N ILE A 478 -1.72 7.61 23.36
CA ILE A 478 -0.55 8.29 22.81
C ILE A 478 0.66 7.32 22.73
N PRO A 479 1.30 7.16 21.55
CA PRO A 479 2.54 6.40 21.46
C PRO A 479 3.72 7.16 22.08
N PHE A 480 4.73 6.42 22.54
CA PHE A 480 6.01 6.98 22.96
C PHE A 480 7.19 6.23 22.35
N ARG A 481 8.34 6.91 22.22
CA ARG A 481 9.60 6.31 21.77
C ARG A 481 10.82 6.86 22.51
N VAL A 482 11.84 6.02 22.65
CA VAL A 482 13.14 6.40 23.22
C VAL A 482 14.24 5.46 22.70
N ILE A 483 15.46 5.98 22.58
CA ILE A 483 16.66 5.21 22.24
C ILE A 483 17.57 5.15 23.46
N VAL A 484 17.75 3.96 24.04
CA VAL A 484 18.67 3.75 25.16
C VAL A 484 19.96 3.15 24.64
N TYR A 485 21.11 3.78 24.92
CA TYR A 485 22.41 3.31 24.46
C TYR A 485 23.38 2.99 25.61
N GLN A 486 24.29 2.06 25.33
CA GLN A 486 25.43 1.71 26.18
C GLN A 486 26.73 1.92 25.40
N GLY A 487 27.66 2.63 26.03
CA GLY A 487 28.99 2.90 25.48
C GLY A 487 29.68 4.05 26.24
N ASP A 488 30.95 4.26 25.94
CA ASP A 488 31.76 5.33 26.53
C ASP A 488 32.79 5.86 25.53
N ILE A 489 33.43 6.99 25.86
CA ILE A 489 34.58 7.52 25.13
C ILE A 489 35.84 7.19 25.93
N ILE A 490 36.75 6.44 25.30
CA ILE A 490 37.91 5.87 26.00
C ILE A 490 39.19 6.51 25.44
N SER A 491 40.16 6.82 26.30
CA SER A 491 41.47 7.28 25.84
C SER A 491 42.28 6.12 25.23
N VAL A 492 42.98 6.39 24.14
CA VAL A 492 43.79 5.38 23.46
C VAL A 492 45.13 5.19 24.18
N GLY A 493 45.41 3.96 24.61
CA GLY A 493 46.68 3.58 25.23
C GLY A 493 47.02 4.44 26.45
N ASN A 494 48.21 5.05 26.44
CA ASN A 494 48.73 5.85 27.55
C ASN A 494 48.54 7.36 27.35
N ASP A 495 47.68 7.80 26.43
CA ASP A 495 47.57 9.23 26.04
C ASP A 495 47.18 10.15 27.21
N LEU A 496 46.42 9.64 28.19
CA LEU A 496 46.06 10.31 29.44
C LEU A 496 46.83 9.79 30.68
N ALA A 497 48.01 9.22 30.47
CA ALA A 497 48.91 8.83 31.55
C ALA A 497 50.21 9.65 31.48
N VAL A 498 50.53 10.31 32.58
CA VAL A 498 51.75 11.13 32.73
C VAL A 498 52.78 10.36 33.54
N GLN A 499 53.94 10.11 32.95
CA GLN A 499 55.04 9.43 33.63
C GLN A 499 55.75 10.40 34.57
N GLU A 500 56.10 9.93 35.75
CA GLU A 500 56.78 10.71 36.80
C GLU A 500 58.09 11.36 36.33
N SER A 501 58.82 10.73 35.41
CA SER A 501 60.09 11.21 34.88
C SER A 501 59.97 12.35 33.85
N VAL A 502 58.76 12.72 33.42
CA VAL A 502 58.53 13.75 32.38
C VAL A 502 58.73 15.15 32.96
N ARG A 503 59.62 15.93 32.35
CA ARG A 503 59.89 17.33 32.73
C ARG A 503 58.91 18.30 32.02
N PRO A 504 58.23 19.22 32.73
CA PRO A 504 57.43 20.28 32.10
C PRO A 504 58.32 21.41 31.53
N PRO A 505 57.92 22.10 30.45
CA PRO A 505 56.66 21.94 29.73
C PRO A 505 56.69 20.78 28.73
N HIS A 506 55.70 19.90 28.78
CA HIS A 506 55.55 18.80 27.83
C HIS A 506 54.20 18.90 27.13
N LYS A 507 54.16 18.64 25.82
CA LYS A 507 52.93 18.68 25.02
C LYS A 507 52.71 17.30 24.40
N ARG A 508 51.47 16.83 24.45
CA ARG A 508 51.08 15.53 23.89
C ARG A 508 49.72 15.62 23.22
N SER A 509 49.58 14.99 22.05
CA SER A 509 48.29 14.77 21.40
C SER A 509 47.53 13.64 22.10
N VAL A 510 46.29 13.89 22.49
CA VAL A 510 45.43 12.87 23.09
C VAL A 510 44.45 12.35 22.05
N ARG A 511 44.50 11.03 21.82
CA ARG A 511 43.53 10.34 20.97
C ARG A 511 42.41 9.76 21.82
N LEU A 512 41.19 9.93 21.32
CA LEU A 512 39.99 9.35 21.90
C LEU A 512 39.44 8.31 20.94
N ARG A 513 39.03 7.16 21.51
CA ARG A 513 38.31 6.11 20.82
C ARG A 513 36.84 6.23 21.14
N ASN A 514 36.01 6.26 20.10
CA ASN A 514 34.58 6.24 20.26
C ASN A 514 34.07 4.80 20.42
N ALA A 515 33.71 4.39 21.64
CA ALA A 515 33.08 3.10 21.94
C ALA A 515 31.55 3.25 22.10
N LEU A 516 30.92 4.15 21.34
CA LEU A 516 29.48 4.33 21.25
C LEU A 516 28.94 3.75 19.93
N PRO A 517 27.65 3.36 19.86
CA PRO A 517 27.06 2.77 18.65
C PRO A 517 26.80 3.76 17.50
N PHE A 518 27.17 5.04 17.66
CA PHE A 518 27.00 6.11 16.66
C PHE A 518 28.20 7.08 16.67
N SER A 519 28.36 7.85 15.60
CA SER A 519 29.41 8.89 15.49
C SER A 519 29.15 10.07 16.42
N VAL A 520 30.22 10.62 17.02
CA VAL A 520 30.13 11.68 18.03
C VAL A 520 31.00 12.87 17.66
N ALA A 521 30.48 14.08 17.88
CA ALA A 521 31.23 15.32 17.67
C ALA A 521 31.63 15.92 19.04
N VAL A 522 32.94 16.04 19.26
CA VAL A 522 33.50 16.74 20.43
C VAL A 522 33.64 18.21 20.06
N TRP A 523 33.03 19.10 20.85
CA TRP A 523 33.02 20.55 20.59
C TRP A 523 33.67 21.36 21.71
N ASN A 524 33.79 20.79 22.91
CA ASN A 524 34.51 21.43 24.01
C ASN A 524 35.17 20.38 24.90
N ILE A 525 36.26 20.79 25.56
CA ILE A 525 36.93 20.01 26.58
C ILE A 525 37.27 20.91 27.76
N SER A 526 36.94 20.45 28.96
CA SER A 526 37.28 21.13 30.19
C SER A 526 37.96 20.17 31.15
N ILE A 527 38.79 20.69 32.03
CA ILE A 527 39.46 19.92 33.08
C ILE A 527 38.95 20.36 34.44
N SER A 528 38.94 19.45 35.41
CA SER A 528 38.58 19.74 36.80
C SER A 528 39.47 20.84 37.39
N SER A 529 38.87 21.67 38.25
CA SER A 529 39.48 22.92 38.76
C SER A 529 40.79 22.68 39.51
N ASP A 530 40.91 21.55 40.22
CA ASP A 530 42.10 21.07 40.94
C ASP A 530 43.34 20.86 40.05
N ALA A 531 43.12 20.51 38.77
CA ALA A 531 44.18 20.16 37.83
C ALA A 531 44.53 21.27 36.82
N THR A 532 43.73 22.34 36.74
CA THR A 532 43.93 23.48 35.81
C THR A 532 45.29 24.17 35.96
N GLN A 533 45.86 24.17 37.17
CA GLN A 533 47.17 24.77 37.46
C GLN A 533 48.36 23.96 36.90
N TYR A 534 48.18 22.65 36.71
CA TYR A 534 49.22 21.74 36.22
C TYR A 534 49.07 21.44 34.73
N PHE A 535 47.83 21.42 34.23
CA PHE A 535 47.50 21.00 32.88
C PHE A 535 46.62 22.01 32.17
N THR A 536 46.88 22.20 30.87
CA THR A 536 46.03 22.97 29.97
C THR A 536 45.64 22.11 28.79
N VAL A 537 44.37 22.18 28.41
CA VAL A 537 43.80 21.40 27.29
C VAL A 537 43.33 22.35 26.20
N ARG A 538 43.60 21.99 24.94
CA ARG A 538 43.17 22.76 23.78
C ARG A 538 42.77 21.82 22.65
N LEU A 539 41.57 21.97 22.11
CA LEU A 539 41.13 21.22 20.94
C LEU A 539 41.98 21.57 19.70
N PHE A 540 42.23 20.58 18.83
CA PHE A 540 42.92 20.82 17.57
C PHE A 540 42.06 21.64 16.60
N ASN A 541 40.78 21.28 16.52
CA ASN A 541 39.76 21.96 15.73
C ASN A 541 38.62 22.44 16.62
N LYS A 542 37.79 23.37 16.15
CA LYS A 542 36.61 23.83 16.91
C LYS A 542 35.65 22.68 17.23
N THR A 543 35.51 21.73 16.30
CA THR A 543 34.78 20.49 16.50
C THR A 543 35.54 19.34 15.85
N THR A 544 35.57 18.17 16.49
CA THR A 544 36.19 16.95 15.95
C THR A 544 35.18 15.82 15.99
N VAL A 545 34.87 15.23 14.83
CA VAL A 545 33.94 14.09 14.69
C VAL A 545 34.74 12.79 14.77
N ILE A 546 34.23 11.83 15.54
CA ILE A 546 34.82 10.50 15.73
C ILE A 546 33.78 9.46 15.31
N GLY A 547 34.08 8.66 14.29
CA GLY A 547 33.24 7.55 13.82
C GLY A 547 33.14 6.40 14.83
N VAL A 548 32.26 5.42 14.58
CA VAL A 548 32.05 4.27 15.47
C VAL A 548 33.31 3.40 15.50
N ASN A 549 33.82 3.10 16.70
CA ASN A 549 35.10 2.41 16.92
C ASN A 549 36.33 3.09 16.30
N GLU A 550 36.19 4.35 15.84
CA GLU A 550 37.28 5.12 15.28
C GLU A 550 38.13 5.77 16.40
N GLU A 551 39.42 5.91 16.14
CA GLU A 551 40.39 6.57 17.01
C GLU A 551 40.90 7.84 16.32
N GLN A 552 40.66 9.01 16.93
CA GLN A 552 41.06 10.30 16.37
C GLN A 552 41.79 11.16 17.40
N PRO A 553 42.81 11.96 17.01
CA PRO A 553 43.42 12.96 17.87
C PRO A 553 42.44 14.14 18.06
N VAL A 554 42.03 14.39 19.31
CA VAL A 554 40.96 15.36 19.61
C VAL A 554 41.53 16.66 20.18
N PHE A 555 42.44 16.56 21.14
CA PHE A 555 42.99 17.72 21.83
C PHE A 555 44.47 17.55 22.17
N LEU A 556 45.12 18.69 22.33
CA LEU A 556 46.47 18.81 22.84
C LEU A 556 46.41 18.98 24.36
N LEU A 557 47.06 18.07 25.08
CA LEU A 557 47.32 18.20 26.50
C LEU A 557 48.70 18.83 26.70
N LYS A 558 48.75 19.98 27.36
CA LYS A 558 49.99 20.65 27.74
C LYS A 558 50.17 20.58 29.25
N TYR A 559 51.27 19.96 29.64
CA TYR A 559 51.75 19.87 31.01
C TYR A 559 52.60 21.09 31.33
N ASN A 560 52.15 21.93 32.27
CA ASN A 560 52.73 23.24 32.55
C ASN A 560 53.65 23.25 33.78
N LYS A 561 53.27 22.56 34.86
CA LYS A 561 53.97 22.56 36.14
C LYS A 561 54.05 21.17 36.72
N ARG A 562 55.12 20.86 37.46
CA ARG A 562 55.30 19.53 38.05
C ARG A 562 54.16 19.23 39.02
N VAL A 563 53.50 18.09 38.82
CA VAL A 563 52.43 17.63 39.70
C VAL A 563 53.02 17.14 41.03
N PRO A 564 52.43 17.49 42.20
CA PRO A 564 52.85 16.97 43.50
C PRO A 564 52.70 15.44 43.61
N ASP A 565 53.42 14.83 44.55
CA ASP A 565 53.40 13.37 44.74
C ASP A 565 52.10 12.82 45.32
N THR A 566 51.27 13.69 45.91
CA THR A 566 49.92 13.38 46.40
C THR A 566 48.84 13.33 45.31
N PHE A 567 49.16 13.66 44.06
CA PHE A 567 48.18 13.69 42.98
C PHE A 567 47.82 12.28 42.50
N GLY A 568 46.57 11.89 42.74
CA GLY A 568 46.02 10.61 42.31
C GLY A 568 45.52 10.63 40.86
N GLN A 569 44.41 11.33 40.62
CA GLN A 569 43.75 11.43 39.32
C GLN A 569 43.14 12.82 39.11
N ALA A 570 42.97 13.22 37.85
CA ALA A 570 42.15 14.38 37.47
C ALA A 570 41.09 13.99 36.45
N VAL A 571 39.97 14.72 36.43
CA VAL A 571 38.85 14.45 35.52
C VAL A 571 38.86 15.44 34.37
N LEU A 572 38.84 14.93 33.15
CA LEU A 572 38.58 15.69 31.94
C LEU A 572 37.15 15.45 31.50
N TYR A 573 36.42 16.53 31.27
CA TYR A 573 35.05 16.52 30.76
C TYR A 573 35.09 16.77 29.25
N VAL A 574 34.70 15.76 28.49
CA VAL A 574 34.59 15.80 27.03
C VAL A 574 33.14 16.14 26.70
N HIS A 575 32.91 17.36 26.22
CA HIS A 575 31.58 17.82 25.85
C HIS A 575 31.29 17.44 24.41
N THR A 576 30.22 16.68 24.23
CA THR A 576 29.82 16.14 22.93
C THR A 576 28.42 16.60 22.53
N ASN A 577 28.03 16.29 21.30
CA ASN A 577 26.68 16.50 20.79
C ASN A 577 25.61 15.54 21.39
N VAL A 578 26.00 14.60 22.25
CA VAL A 578 25.09 13.64 22.89
C VAL A 578 25.05 13.82 24.40
N SER A 579 26.19 13.68 25.07
CA SER A 579 26.31 13.83 26.53
C SER A 579 27.72 14.26 26.93
N ILE A 580 27.95 14.50 28.22
CA ILE A 580 29.28 14.86 28.73
C ILE A 580 29.96 13.59 29.26
N PHE A 581 31.09 13.23 28.66
CA PHE A 581 31.87 12.05 29.05
C PHE A 581 33.03 12.43 29.97
N ARG A 582 33.34 11.55 30.91
CA ARG A 582 34.41 11.74 31.91
C ARG A 582 35.57 10.81 31.56
N VAL A 583 36.72 11.38 31.25
CA VAL A 583 37.97 10.66 31.03
C VAL A 583 38.98 11.06 32.11
N TYR A 584 39.74 10.07 32.61
CA TYR A 584 40.60 10.26 33.76
C TYR A 584 42.07 10.37 33.35
N LEU A 585 42.75 11.37 33.92
CA LEU A 585 44.18 11.61 33.78
C LEU A 585 44.90 11.07 35.01
N TRP A 586 45.92 10.24 34.79
CA TRP A 586 46.65 9.55 35.86
C TRP A 586 48.14 9.88 35.85
N LYS A 587 48.76 9.93 37.03
CA LYS A 587 50.22 9.89 37.18
C LYS A 587 50.66 8.42 37.36
N TYR A 588 51.78 8.02 36.75
CA TYR A 588 52.34 6.68 36.95
C TYR A 588 53.87 6.72 37.10
N SER A 589 54.41 5.82 37.94
CA SER A 589 55.85 5.74 38.23
C SER A 589 56.61 4.87 37.21
N GLY A 590 55.90 3.95 36.54
CA GLY A 590 56.48 3.05 35.54
C GLY A 590 57.18 1.83 36.14
N LYS A 591 57.21 1.69 37.47
CA LYS A 591 57.76 0.51 38.16
C LYS A 591 56.75 -0.63 38.12
N VAL A 592 57.20 -1.83 37.77
CA VAL A 592 56.40 -3.07 37.86
C VAL A 592 56.73 -3.82 39.14
N GLN A 593 55.76 -4.54 39.70
CA GLN A 593 56.00 -5.38 40.87
C GLN A 593 56.37 -6.79 40.40
N VAL A 594 57.39 -7.38 40.99
CA VAL A 594 57.78 -8.77 40.76
C VAL A 594 57.43 -9.55 42.02
N GLU A 595 56.65 -10.63 41.88
CA GLU A 595 56.31 -11.56 42.95
C GLU A 595 56.98 -12.90 42.68
N LEU A 596 57.82 -13.38 43.61
CA LEU A 596 58.56 -14.63 43.52
C LEU A 596 57.82 -15.76 44.24
N PHE A 597 57.79 -16.95 43.64
CA PHE A 597 57.28 -18.18 44.26
C PHE A 597 58.46 -19.12 44.55
N SER A 598 59.31 -18.71 45.51
CA SER A 598 60.46 -19.47 46.01
C SER A 598 60.45 -19.53 47.55
N VAL A 599 61.34 -20.34 48.13
CA VAL A 599 61.55 -20.44 49.59
C VAL A 599 61.97 -19.09 50.16
N ASP A 600 62.92 -18.42 49.51
CA ASP A 600 63.25 -17.03 49.77
C ASP A 600 62.43 -16.12 48.83
N GLN A 601 61.56 -15.31 49.40
CA GLN A 601 60.64 -14.44 48.64
C GLN A 601 61.33 -13.20 48.05
N GLU A 602 62.60 -12.96 48.38
CA GLU A 602 63.35 -11.75 48.01
C GLU A 602 64.47 -11.99 46.99
N SER A 603 64.96 -13.23 46.84
CA SER A 603 66.05 -13.60 45.92
C SER A 603 65.73 -14.86 45.10
N PHE A 604 66.28 -14.93 43.88
CA PHE A 604 66.24 -16.14 43.04
C PHE A 604 67.23 -17.18 43.57
N ASP A 605 66.91 -17.80 44.71
CA ASP A 605 67.73 -18.90 45.26
C ASP A 605 67.26 -20.27 44.72
N PHE A 606 68.16 -20.94 43.99
CA PHE A 606 67.94 -22.26 43.43
C PHE A 606 68.44 -23.40 44.35
N GLY A 607 69.13 -23.08 45.46
CA GLY A 607 69.78 -24.04 46.35
C GLY A 607 70.96 -24.80 45.72
N LEU A 608 71.42 -25.86 46.38
CA LEU A 608 72.49 -26.75 45.88
C LEU A 608 71.96 -27.62 44.71
N LEU A 609 72.72 -27.66 43.61
CA LEU A 609 72.41 -28.39 42.37
C LEU A 609 73.60 -29.28 41.97
N GLU A 610 73.35 -30.54 41.62
CA GLU A 610 74.35 -31.45 41.08
C GLU A 610 74.56 -31.27 39.56
N LYS A 611 75.64 -31.82 39.02
CA LYS A 611 75.95 -31.72 37.58
C LYS A 611 74.86 -32.45 36.76
N ASN A 612 74.17 -31.71 35.89
CA ASN A 612 73.00 -32.10 35.08
C ASN A 612 71.61 -31.97 35.75
N ASP A 613 71.53 -31.51 37.00
CA ASP A 613 70.25 -31.20 37.63
C ASP A 613 69.69 -29.84 37.17
N TYR A 614 68.36 -29.75 37.07
CA TYR A 614 67.65 -28.52 36.71
C TYR A 614 66.59 -28.18 37.76
N ARG A 615 66.57 -26.91 38.20
CA ARG A 615 65.53 -26.35 39.08
C ARG A 615 64.87 -25.14 38.42
N THR A 616 63.57 -24.98 38.67
CA THR A 616 62.76 -23.91 38.10
C THR A 616 62.05 -23.13 39.21
N ILE A 617 62.27 -21.82 39.25
CA ILE A 617 61.54 -20.89 40.12
C ILE A 617 60.51 -20.16 39.25
N ARG A 618 59.27 -20.07 39.74
CA ARG A 618 58.22 -19.28 39.09
C ARG A 618 58.20 -17.88 39.70
N PHE A 619 57.99 -16.88 38.87
CA PHE A 619 57.75 -15.50 39.31
C PHE A 619 56.75 -14.83 38.39
N VAL A 620 56.03 -13.84 38.91
CA VAL A 620 55.00 -13.10 38.19
C VAL A 620 55.33 -11.61 38.19
N ILE A 621 55.28 -10.99 37.02
CA ILE A 621 55.40 -9.54 36.86
C ILE A 621 53.99 -8.95 36.85
N ARG A 622 53.64 -8.19 37.89
CA ARG A 622 52.36 -7.49 38.02
C ARG A 622 52.52 -6.01 37.70
N ASN A 623 51.79 -5.52 36.70
CA ASN A 623 51.68 -4.09 36.45
C ASN A 623 50.60 -3.47 37.35
N LYS A 624 51.01 -2.84 38.46
CA LYS A 624 50.13 -2.06 39.33
C LYS A 624 49.82 -0.64 38.82
N ASN A 625 50.40 -0.21 37.70
CA ASN A 625 50.15 1.11 37.13
C ASN A 625 48.82 1.14 36.36
N HIS A 626 48.17 2.32 36.32
CA HIS A 626 46.99 2.56 35.48
C HIS A 626 47.33 2.66 33.98
N ALA A 627 48.60 2.84 33.64
CA ALA A 627 49.11 2.87 32.27
C ALA A 627 49.53 1.47 31.78
N VAL A 628 49.36 1.21 30.48
CA VAL A 628 49.87 0.00 29.82
C VAL A 628 51.39 0.10 29.71
N ILE A 629 52.12 -0.87 30.25
CA ILE A 629 53.60 -0.89 30.19
C ILE A 629 54.04 -1.99 29.23
N THR A 630 54.94 -1.65 28.31
CA THR A 630 55.59 -2.62 27.43
C THR A 630 56.96 -2.97 27.99
N ILE A 631 57.18 -4.27 28.25
CA ILE A 631 58.50 -4.78 28.64
C ILE A 631 59.33 -4.88 27.35
N ARG A 632 60.37 -4.06 27.22
CA ARG A 632 61.19 -4.01 26.00
C ARG A 632 62.16 -5.17 25.87
N ALA A 633 62.77 -5.59 26.98
CA ALA A 633 63.73 -6.68 27.02
C ALA A 633 63.79 -7.27 28.42
N LEU A 634 63.97 -8.58 28.51
CA LEU A 634 64.33 -9.30 29.74
C LEU A 634 65.72 -9.89 29.51
N SER A 635 66.70 -9.41 30.25
CA SER A 635 68.07 -9.91 30.15
C SER A 635 68.28 -11.01 31.19
N VAL A 636 68.75 -12.17 30.73
CA VAL A 636 69.12 -13.28 31.61
C VAL A 636 70.61 -13.20 31.93
N PRO A 637 71.02 -13.15 33.20
CA PRO A 637 72.43 -13.21 33.56
C PRO A 637 72.99 -14.59 33.17
N ARG A 638 74.07 -14.62 32.38
CA ARG A 638 74.77 -15.85 31.94
C ARG A 638 73.81 -16.87 31.28
N PRO A 639 73.46 -16.70 30.00
CA PRO A 639 72.50 -17.56 29.28
C PRO A 639 72.95 -19.02 29.10
N SER A 640 74.21 -19.33 29.42
CA SER A 640 74.73 -20.71 29.49
C SER A 640 74.24 -21.48 30.71
N ILE A 641 73.82 -20.79 31.79
CA ILE A 641 73.42 -21.41 33.08
C ILE A 641 71.92 -21.25 33.32
N HIS A 642 71.34 -20.09 33.02
CA HIS A 642 69.94 -19.79 33.31
C HIS A 642 69.12 -19.71 32.02
N ARG A 643 67.88 -20.23 32.05
CA ARG A 643 66.91 -20.11 30.96
C ARG A 643 65.59 -19.57 31.48
N LEU A 644 65.00 -18.62 30.74
CA LEU A 644 63.72 -18.00 31.06
C LEU A 644 62.67 -18.47 30.05
N TYR A 645 61.54 -18.97 30.55
CA TYR A 645 60.40 -19.39 29.72
C TYR A 645 59.14 -18.62 30.11
N LEU A 646 58.41 -18.10 29.12
CA LEU A 646 57.12 -17.46 29.34
C LEU A 646 56.05 -18.55 29.54
N VAL A 647 55.41 -18.56 30.70
CA VAL A 647 54.38 -19.55 31.04
C VAL A 647 52.98 -19.10 30.58
N SER A 648 52.56 -17.88 30.96
CA SER A 648 51.27 -17.32 30.57
C SER A 648 51.22 -15.80 30.74
N ILE A 649 50.27 -15.14 30.08
CA ILE A 649 49.95 -13.72 30.26
C ILE A 649 48.48 -13.62 30.70
N LEU A 650 48.23 -13.16 31.93
CA LEU A 650 46.88 -12.96 32.45
C LEU A 650 46.38 -11.53 32.17
N GLY A 651 45.28 -11.42 31.44
CA GLY A 651 44.55 -10.16 31.22
C GLY A 651 43.69 -9.79 32.43
N LYS A 652 43.38 -8.49 32.60
CA LYS A 652 42.76 -7.91 33.81
C LYS A 652 41.36 -8.45 34.20
N ASN A 653 40.72 -9.32 33.40
CA ASN A 653 39.30 -9.71 33.56
C ASN A 653 39.01 -11.24 33.50
N THR A 654 39.85 -12.08 34.11
CA THR A 654 39.47 -13.47 34.40
C THR A 654 39.53 -13.70 35.90
N ALA A 655 38.37 -13.83 36.54
CA ALA A 655 38.25 -14.26 37.93
C ALA A 655 38.86 -15.67 38.04
N GLY A 656 39.95 -15.78 38.81
CA GLY A 656 40.61 -17.05 39.06
C GLY A 656 39.82 -17.87 40.05
N THR A 657 39.30 -19.01 39.61
CA THR A 657 38.87 -20.12 40.46
C THR A 657 40.12 -20.82 41.00
N TRP A 658 40.23 -20.90 42.32
CA TRP A 658 41.20 -21.76 43.01
C TRP A 658 40.71 -23.21 42.96
N VAL A 659 41.57 -24.15 42.53
CA VAL A 659 41.37 -25.59 42.71
C VAL A 659 42.66 -26.18 43.30
N SER A 660 42.49 -27.04 44.30
CA SER A 660 43.53 -27.69 45.12
C SER A 660 44.47 -28.59 44.31
N PRO A 661 45.70 -28.85 44.81
CA PRO A 661 46.67 -29.71 44.16
C PRO A 661 46.54 -31.16 44.66
N GLU A 662 45.46 -31.85 44.32
CA GLU A 662 45.43 -33.31 44.39
C GLU A 662 44.82 -33.88 43.10
N ASN A 663 45.52 -34.86 42.55
CA ASN A 663 45.28 -35.60 41.30
C ASN A 663 45.97 -35.01 40.05
N ARG A 664 47.22 -35.48 39.87
CA ARG A 664 47.85 -35.65 38.56
C ARG A 664 47.00 -36.63 37.74
N GLU A 665 46.22 -36.09 36.81
CA GLU A 665 46.00 -36.74 35.52
C GLU A 665 46.25 -35.70 34.43
N GLU A 666 47.01 -36.13 33.43
CA GLU A 666 47.47 -35.31 32.31
C GLU A 666 46.29 -34.69 31.55
N TRP A 667 46.31 -33.37 31.37
CA TRP A 667 45.38 -32.70 30.44
C TRP A 667 46.11 -32.45 29.11
N PRO A 668 45.49 -32.77 27.96
CA PRO A 668 46.00 -32.37 26.65
C PRO A 668 45.85 -30.86 26.47
N GLN A 669 46.78 -30.26 25.73
CA GLN A 669 46.77 -28.84 25.38
C GLN A 669 45.38 -28.40 24.90
N ILE A 670 44.78 -27.38 25.54
CA ILE A 670 43.50 -26.82 25.12
C ILE A 670 43.74 -26.08 23.79
N ALA A 671 43.41 -26.74 22.67
CA ALA A 671 43.31 -26.07 21.38
C ALA A 671 42.24 -24.96 21.48
N GLN A 672 42.59 -23.73 21.07
CA GLN A 672 41.63 -22.63 21.00
C GLN A 672 40.63 -22.91 19.87
N GLY A 673 39.36 -23.12 20.22
CA GLY A 673 38.25 -23.34 19.28
C GLY A 673 36.96 -23.67 20.01
N SER A 674 35.83 -23.58 19.32
CA SER A 674 34.48 -23.96 19.75
C SER A 674 33.71 -24.63 18.60
N LEU A 675 32.81 -25.54 18.96
CA LEU A 675 31.82 -26.10 18.04
C LEU A 675 30.50 -25.38 18.28
N THR A 676 29.98 -24.71 17.25
CA THR A 676 28.70 -23.99 17.33
C THR A 676 27.67 -24.65 16.44
N SER A 677 26.52 -25.04 16.99
CA SER A 677 25.41 -25.64 16.26
C SER A 677 24.51 -24.59 15.64
N ILE A 678 24.06 -24.80 14.41
CA ILE A 678 23.07 -23.97 13.73
C ILE A 678 21.88 -24.89 13.39
N PRO A 679 20.69 -24.68 14.00
CA PRO A 679 20.35 -23.67 15.02
C PRO A 679 20.88 -24.01 16.43
N ASP A 680 21.04 -22.99 17.29
CA ASP A 680 21.48 -23.14 18.71
C ASP A 680 20.48 -23.91 19.59
N ARG A 681 19.21 -23.95 19.18
CA ARG A 681 18.12 -24.69 19.82
C ARG A 681 17.18 -25.26 18.75
N ILE A 682 16.74 -26.51 18.90
CA ILE A 682 15.86 -27.19 17.95
C ILE A 682 14.42 -27.11 18.45
N SER A 683 13.59 -26.24 17.87
CA SER A 683 12.16 -26.22 18.19
C SER A 683 11.33 -26.75 17.03
N PHE A 684 10.59 -27.84 17.27
CA PHE A 684 9.65 -28.40 16.30
C PHE A 684 8.26 -27.72 16.35
N GLY A 685 8.07 -26.82 17.31
CA GLY A 685 6.80 -26.09 17.51
C GLY A 685 5.63 -27.03 17.80
N LYS A 686 4.45 -26.66 17.27
CA LYS A 686 3.19 -27.41 17.43
C LYS A 686 3.11 -28.55 16.42
N THR A 687 3.01 -29.77 16.94
CA THR A 687 2.97 -31.01 16.17
C THR A 687 1.86 -31.95 16.67
N HIS A 688 1.58 -33.01 15.93
CA HIS A 688 0.57 -34.01 16.28
C HIS A 688 0.91 -35.37 15.64
N PRO A 689 0.40 -36.49 16.17
CA PRO A 689 0.50 -37.80 15.53
C PRO A 689 0.11 -37.76 14.04
N GLY A 690 0.88 -38.43 13.19
CA GLY A 690 0.73 -38.41 11.72
C GLY A 690 1.36 -37.21 11.00
N LYS A 691 1.98 -36.25 11.71
CA LYS A 691 2.76 -35.15 11.11
C LYS A 691 4.24 -35.33 11.42
N VAL A 692 5.03 -35.54 10.37
CA VAL A 692 6.49 -35.62 10.45
C VAL A 692 7.09 -34.21 10.37
N VAL A 693 7.85 -33.82 11.38
CA VAL A 693 8.56 -32.52 11.40
C VAL A 693 10.05 -32.77 11.48
N TYR A 694 10.82 -32.06 10.67
CA TYR A 694 12.27 -32.20 10.62
C TYR A 694 12.97 -30.84 10.65
N MET A 695 14.19 -30.81 11.16
CA MET A 695 15.09 -29.65 11.13
C MET A 695 16.48 -30.08 10.68
N ASN A 696 17.12 -29.28 9.83
CA ASN A 696 18.50 -29.52 9.43
C ASN A 696 19.44 -29.07 10.54
N LEU A 697 20.40 -29.93 10.89
CA LEU A 697 21.40 -29.66 11.91
C LEU A 697 22.76 -29.45 11.26
N GLN A 698 23.33 -28.26 11.42
CA GLN A 698 24.65 -27.91 10.93
C GLN A 698 25.58 -27.57 12.10
N ILE A 699 26.85 -27.95 12.01
CA ILE A 699 27.86 -27.60 13.02
C ILE A 699 29.01 -26.87 12.36
N PHE A 700 29.38 -25.74 12.94
CA PHE A 700 30.57 -24.99 12.57
C PHE A 700 31.72 -25.37 13.50
N ASN A 701 32.82 -25.82 12.92
CA ASN A 701 34.04 -26.17 13.63
C ASN A 701 35.05 -25.02 13.53
N SER A 702 35.31 -24.33 14.65
CA SER A 702 36.32 -23.27 14.71
C SER A 702 37.69 -23.73 15.21
N PHE A 703 37.87 -25.03 15.49
CA PHE A 703 39.18 -25.61 15.77
C PHE A 703 40.01 -25.71 14.47
N ALA A 704 41.33 -25.68 14.60
CA ALA A 704 42.27 -25.82 13.46
C ALA A 704 42.31 -27.24 12.87
N GLU A 705 41.76 -28.23 13.57
CA GLU A 705 41.75 -29.64 13.19
C GLU A 705 40.34 -30.11 12.79
N ASP A 706 40.29 -31.08 11.88
CA ASP A 706 39.06 -31.78 11.48
C ASP A 706 38.64 -32.79 12.57
N MET A 707 37.33 -32.93 12.81
CA MET A 707 36.79 -33.81 13.87
C MET A 707 35.77 -34.81 13.31
N LYS A 708 35.73 -36.03 13.82
CA LYS A 708 34.76 -37.06 13.41
C LYS A 708 33.63 -37.19 14.43
N VAL A 709 32.38 -37.18 13.97
CA VAL A 709 31.21 -37.40 14.84
C VAL A 709 31.07 -38.89 15.17
N ILE A 710 31.18 -39.24 16.45
CA ILE A 710 31.10 -40.63 16.95
C ILE A 710 29.66 -41.00 17.31
N ARG A 711 28.91 -40.08 17.92
CA ARG A 711 27.56 -40.36 18.41
C ARG A 711 26.64 -39.17 18.20
N LEU A 712 25.44 -39.46 17.71
CA LEU A 712 24.32 -38.53 17.64
C LEU A 712 23.11 -39.20 18.31
N SER A 713 22.68 -38.71 19.48
CA SER A 713 21.60 -39.34 20.26
C SER A 713 20.87 -38.32 21.13
N THR A 714 19.73 -38.68 21.74
CA THR A 714 19.05 -37.83 22.74
C THR A 714 19.36 -38.28 24.17
N THR A 715 19.41 -37.35 25.12
CA THR A 715 19.66 -37.65 26.55
C THR A 715 18.61 -38.58 27.14
N SER A 716 17.36 -38.42 26.73
CA SER A 716 16.24 -39.26 27.20
C SER A 716 16.08 -40.59 26.45
N ARG A 717 16.88 -40.85 25.39
CA ARG A 717 16.72 -41.98 24.44
C ARG A 717 15.26 -42.16 23.97
N ASP A 718 14.58 -41.05 23.74
CA ASP A 718 13.18 -41.06 23.35
C ASP A 718 13.02 -41.63 21.91
N PRO A 719 12.24 -42.71 21.71
CA PRO A 719 12.07 -43.36 20.40
C PRO A 719 11.34 -42.49 19.37
N ARG A 720 10.87 -41.29 19.75
CA ARG A 720 10.25 -40.31 18.85
C ARG A 720 11.25 -39.49 18.03
N PHE A 721 12.54 -39.52 18.39
CA PHE A 721 13.57 -38.74 17.69
C PHE A 721 14.39 -39.65 16.77
N PHE A 722 14.46 -39.29 15.50
CA PHE A 722 15.24 -40.00 14.48
C PHE A 722 16.24 -39.07 13.83
N PHE A 723 17.40 -39.59 13.49
CA PHE A 723 18.49 -38.84 12.88
C PHE A 723 18.77 -39.41 11.49
N GLU A 724 18.43 -38.65 10.45
CA GLU A 724 18.61 -39.06 9.06
C GLU A 724 19.92 -38.48 8.51
N GLY A 725 20.78 -39.34 7.96
CA GLY A 725 22.09 -38.96 7.40
C GLY A 725 23.28 -39.25 8.31
N PHE A 726 23.07 -39.86 9.48
CA PHE A 726 24.15 -40.37 10.34
C PHE A 726 24.28 -41.89 10.16
N ASP A 727 25.34 -42.32 9.48
CA ASP A 727 25.73 -43.73 9.39
C ASP A 727 26.91 -43.99 10.35
N PRO A 728 26.74 -44.84 11.38
CA PRO A 728 27.84 -45.20 12.29
C PRO A 728 29.04 -45.83 11.57
N ALA A 729 28.83 -46.46 10.41
CA ALA A 729 29.92 -47.06 9.62
C ALA A 729 30.74 -46.01 8.86
N ASN A 730 30.12 -44.89 8.48
CA ASN A 730 30.74 -43.78 7.75
C ASN A 730 30.47 -42.43 8.44
N PRO A 731 31.13 -42.14 9.58
CA PRO A 731 30.81 -40.97 10.39
C PRO A 731 31.15 -39.66 9.67
N PRO A 732 30.28 -38.63 9.74
CA PRO A 732 30.52 -37.33 9.12
C PRO A 732 31.70 -36.61 9.78
N VAL A 733 32.52 -35.95 8.94
CA VAL A 733 33.73 -35.21 9.36
C VAL A 733 33.46 -33.71 9.37
N LEU A 734 33.58 -33.09 10.55
CA LEU A 734 33.48 -31.66 10.80
C LEU A 734 34.78 -30.96 10.39
N ARG A 735 34.79 -30.32 9.23
CA ARG A 735 35.99 -29.66 8.69
C ARG A 735 36.32 -28.35 9.39
N SER A 736 37.60 -28.09 9.64
CA SER A 736 38.10 -26.84 10.24
C SER A 736 37.67 -25.60 9.44
N GLY A 737 37.16 -24.59 10.16
CA GLY A 737 36.75 -23.30 9.60
C GLY A 737 35.54 -23.38 8.65
N ARG A 738 34.83 -24.51 8.60
CA ARG A 738 33.69 -24.73 7.71
C ARG A 738 32.46 -25.23 8.45
N LEU A 739 31.29 -24.93 7.87
CA LEU A 739 30.01 -25.45 8.31
C LEU A 739 29.78 -26.83 7.70
N THR A 740 29.49 -27.83 8.54
CA THR A 740 29.24 -29.21 8.12
C THR A 740 27.79 -29.57 8.41
N ASN A 741 27.09 -30.15 7.43
CA ASN A 741 25.70 -30.60 7.58
C ASN A 741 25.68 -32.03 8.14
N LEU A 742 25.07 -32.21 9.32
CA LEU A 742 24.92 -33.52 9.98
C LEU A 742 23.63 -34.25 9.61
N GLY A 743 22.80 -33.65 8.75
CA GLY A 743 21.55 -34.24 8.27
C GLY A 743 20.32 -33.70 9.00
N ARG A 744 19.22 -34.47 8.95
CA ARG A 744 17.90 -34.05 9.46
C ARG A 744 17.61 -34.69 10.80
N VAL A 745 17.31 -33.87 11.80
CA VAL A 745 16.72 -34.31 13.07
C VAL A 745 15.21 -34.34 12.87
N MET A 746 14.62 -35.53 12.95
CA MET A 746 13.20 -35.76 12.74
C MET A 746 12.52 -36.06 14.07
N PHE A 747 11.36 -35.44 14.30
CA PHE A 747 10.47 -35.77 15.40
C PHE A 747 9.22 -36.46 14.85
N LEU A 748 9.03 -37.71 15.27
CA LEU A 748 7.96 -38.63 14.88
C LEU A 748 7.09 -38.91 16.11
N PRO A 749 5.97 -38.21 16.31
CA PRO A 749 5.12 -38.38 17.49
C PRO A 749 4.41 -39.74 17.57
N GLU A 750 4.45 -40.52 16.49
CA GLU A 750 3.69 -41.76 16.28
C GLU A 750 4.39 -43.02 16.84
N THR A 751 5.71 -42.99 17.06
CA THR A 751 6.50 -44.20 17.33
C THR A 751 6.39 -44.84 18.73
N PRO A 752 5.62 -44.32 19.71
CA PRO A 752 5.19 -45.09 20.86
C PRO A 752 3.70 -45.50 20.83
N CYS A 753 2.98 -45.35 19.71
CA CYS A 753 1.53 -45.59 19.62
C CYS A 753 1.15 -47.09 19.63
N SER A 754 1.38 -47.77 20.74
CA SER A 754 0.70 -49.03 21.08
C SER A 754 -0.64 -48.71 21.75
N HIS A 755 -1.67 -48.40 20.95
CA HIS A 755 -3.11 -48.29 21.26
C HIS A 755 -3.60 -47.30 22.35
N GLU A 756 -2.82 -47.00 23.39
CA GLU A 756 -3.28 -46.24 24.57
C GLU A 756 -2.86 -44.75 24.54
N TYR A 757 -1.81 -44.42 23.78
CA TYR A 757 -1.23 -43.07 23.72
C TYR A 757 -1.56 -42.28 22.43
N CYS A 758 -2.29 -42.87 21.49
CA CYS A 758 -2.70 -42.18 20.26
C CYS A 758 -4.07 -41.50 20.45
N TYR A 759 -4.08 -40.17 20.49
CA TYR A 759 -5.29 -39.36 20.65
C TYR A 759 -5.91 -38.92 19.31
N LEU A 760 -5.38 -39.40 18.18
CA LEU A 760 -5.85 -39.08 16.83
C LEU A 760 -5.96 -40.34 15.97
N GLY A 761 -6.80 -40.24 14.95
CA GLY A 761 -6.95 -41.28 13.93
C GLY A 761 -8.01 -42.30 14.32
N LEU A 762 -8.86 -42.60 13.34
CA LEU A 762 -9.86 -43.65 13.35
C LEU A 762 -9.52 -44.60 12.19
N PRO A 763 -8.61 -45.56 12.41
CA PRO A 763 -8.25 -46.49 11.36
C PRO A 763 -9.48 -47.28 10.91
N LEU A 764 -9.72 -47.36 9.60
CA LEU A 764 -10.97 -47.90 9.04
C LEU A 764 -11.23 -49.37 9.37
N HIS A 765 -10.19 -50.12 9.75
CA HIS A 765 -10.28 -51.54 10.16
C HIS A 765 -10.76 -51.72 11.61
N THR A 766 -10.76 -50.66 12.42
CA THR A 766 -11.21 -50.69 13.82
C THR A 766 -12.73 -50.54 13.91
N THR A 767 -13.34 -50.99 15.00
CA THR A 767 -14.78 -50.82 15.25
C THR A 767 -15.22 -49.35 15.20
N ASP A 768 -14.41 -48.44 15.77
CA ASP A 768 -14.67 -46.99 15.72
C ASP A 768 -14.58 -46.44 14.28
N GLY A 769 -13.64 -46.96 13.48
CA GLY A 769 -13.52 -46.63 12.06
C GLY A 769 -14.72 -47.09 11.24
N GLN A 770 -15.28 -48.26 11.56
CA GLN A 770 -16.51 -48.76 10.93
C GLN A 770 -17.72 -47.88 11.29
N TRP A 771 -17.84 -47.42 12.55
CA TRP A 771 -18.87 -46.46 12.96
C TRP A 771 -18.73 -45.10 12.23
N PHE A 772 -17.50 -44.62 12.04
CA PHE A 772 -17.24 -43.42 11.24
C PHE A 772 -17.70 -43.59 9.78
N VAL A 773 -17.34 -44.72 9.15
CA VAL A 773 -17.76 -45.05 7.77
C VAL A 773 -19.27 -45.16 7.65
N HIS A 774 -19.94 -45.85 8.58
CA HIS A 774 -21.40 -45.93 8.63
C HIS A 774 -22.04 -44.55 8.65
N GLY A 775 -21.46 -43.63 9.43
CA GLY A 775 -21.95 -42.26 9.49
C GLY A 775 -21.86 -41.49 8.17
N LEU A 776 -20.98 -41.85 7.22
CA LEU A 776 -20.89 -41.14 5.92
C LEU A 776 -22.18 -41.21 5.10
N THR A 777 -23.05 -42.18 5.39
CA THR A 777 -24.37 -42.37 4.77
C THR A 777 -25.46 -41.44 5.33
N LEU A 778 -25.17 -40.68 6.39
CA LEU A 778 -26.11 -39.83 7.13
C LEU A 778 -27.29 -40.58 7.78
N PRO A 779 -27.04 -41.57 8.66
CA PRO A 779 -28.09 -42.25 9.42
C PRO A 779 -28.80 -41.31 10.41
N PRO A 780 -30.03 -41.63 10.87
CA PRO A 780 -30.77 -40.75 11.79
C PRO A 780 -30.09 -40.57 13.15
N ASN A 781 -29.33 -41.56 13.63
CA ASN A 781 -28.59 -41.50 14.89
C ASN A 781 -27.18 -40.87 14.76
N LEU A 782 -26.94 -40.08 13.72
CA LEU A 782 -25.60 -39.53 13.43
C LEU A 782 -25.04 -38.65 14.54
N ALA A 783 -25.86 -37.79 15.13
CA ALA A 783 -25.47 -36.91 16.24
C ALA A 783 -24.89 -37.69 17.43
N GLU A 784 -25.52 -38.81 17.80
CA GLU A 784 -25.03 -39.67 18.87
C GLU A 784 -23.69 -40.31 18.53
N VAL A 785 -23.55 -40.87 17.31
CA VAL A 785 -22.32 -41.51 16.83
C VAL A 785 -21.15 -40.52 16.81
N ASP A 786 -21.36 -39.34 16.23
CA ASP A 786 -20.31 -38.31 16.13
C ASP A 786 -19.94 -37.75 17.51
N SER A 787 -20.91 -37.56 18.41
CA SER A 787 -20.66 -37.11 19.78
C SER A 787 -19.83 -38.13 20.57
N TYR A 788 -20.09 -39.44 20.39
CA TYR A 788 -19.34 -40.53 21.00
C TYR A 788 -17.89 -40.57 20.49
N LEU A 789 -17.70 -40.57 19.17
CA LEU A 789 -16.37 -40.61 18.56
C LEU A 789 -15.53 -39.39 18.94
N TYR A 790 -16.14 -38.20 18.93
CA TYR A 790 -15.48 -36.95 19.35
C TYR A 790 -15.09 -36.97 20.82
N LYS A 791 -16.03 -37.27 21.74
CA LYS A 791 -15.75 -37.34 23.19
C LYS A 791 -14.61 -38.30 23.50
N ARG A 792 -14.59 -39.47 22.85
CA ARG A 792 -13.58 -40.50 23.06
C ARG A 792 -12.18 -40.04 22.65
N GLN A 793 -12.00 -39.47 21.45
CA GLN A 793 -10.69 -38.96 21.02
C GLN A 793 -10.28 -37.71 21.82
N ARG A 794 -11.23 -36.83 22.11
CA ARG A 794 -10.98 -35.60 22.87
C ARG A 794 -10.53 -35.89 24.31
N ALA A 795 -11.15 -36.85 24.97
CA ALA A 795 -10.77 -37.28 26.31
C ALA A 795 -9.32 -37.81 26.37
N ARG A 796 -8.86 -38.55 25.34
CA ARG A 796 -7.46 -39.00 25.26
C ARG A 796 -6.48 -37.83 25.20
N PHE A 797 -6.78 -36.81 24.40
CA PHE A 797 -5.97 -35.59 24.33
C PHE A 797 -5.99 -34.81 25.65
N GLU A 798 -7.14 -34.66 26.28
CA GLU A 798 -7.24 -33.96 27.57
C GLU A 798 -6.49 -34.69 28.69
N ASN A 799 -6.49 -36.02 28.70
CA ASN A 799 -5.67 -36.81 29.63
C ASN A 799 -4.16 -36.61 29.39
N LEU A 800 -3.74 -36.46 28.13
CA LEU A 800 -2.36 -36.11 27.78
C LEU A 800 -1.97 -34.70 28.29
N VAL A 801 -2.89 -33.74 28.19
CA VAL A 801 -2.69 -32.38 28.72
C VAL A 801 -2.62 -32.39 30.24
N LYS A 802 -3.55 -33.08 30.92
CA LYS A 802 -3.59 -33.23 32.38
C LYS A 802 -2.32 -33.90 32.94
N SER A 803 -1.77 -34.87 32.22
CA SER A 803 -0.52 -35.56 32.62
C SER A 803 0.76 -34.78 32.33
N GLY A 804 0.68 -33.58 31.70
CA GLY A 804 1.84 -32.76 31.36
C GLY A 804 2.73 -33.31 30.24
N LYS A 805 2.40 -34.49 29.70
CA LYS A 805 3.17 -35.18 28.64
C LYS A 805 2.96 -34.58 27.25
N TYR A 806 2.06 -33.59 27.10
CA TYR A 806 1.83 -32.86 25.85
C TYR A 806 3.06 -32.03 25.41
N ARG A 807 3.97 -31.69 26.32
CA ARG A 807 5.25 -31.03 26.00
C ARG A 807 6.41 -32.01 26.12
N VAL A 808 7.21 -32.10 25.06
CA VAL A 808 8.38 -32.97 24.98
C VAL A 808 9.62 -32.10 24.96
N ASN A 809 10.42 -32.18 26.01
CA ASN A 809 11.69 -31.48 26.15
C ASN A 809 12.80 -32.53 26.28
N THR A 810 13.74 -32.56 25.33
CA THR A 810 14.92 -33.42 25.39
C THR A 810 16.14 -32.68 24.84
N THR A 811 17.34 -33.15 25.13
CA THR A 811 18.57 -32.56 24.60
C THR A 811 19.21 -33.53 23.60
N VAL A 812 19.53 -33.04 22.41
CA VAL A 812 20.32 -33.77 21.41
C VAL A 812 21.79 -33.65 21.83
N VAL A 813 22.45 -34.79 21.99
CA VAL A 813 23.84 -34.93 22.40
C VAL A 813 24.67 -35.40 21.22
N ILE A 814 25.74 -34.65 20.95
CA ILE A 814 26.69 -34.92 19.88
C ILE A 814 28.06 -35.15 20.50
N ASP A 815 28.64 -36.32 20.23
CA ASP A 815 30.00 -36.64 20.65
C ASP A 815 30.90 -36.74 19.41
N THR A 816 32.06 -36.09 19.49
CA THR A 816 33.14 -36.20 18.49
C THR A 816 34.37 -36.86 19.11
N ASP A 817 35.33 -37.20 18.27
CA ASP A 817 36.63 -37.77 18.66
C ASP A 817 37.50 -36.84 19.52
N ARG A 818 37.34 -35.52 19.38
CA ARG A 818 38.10 -34.51 20.13
C ARG A 818 37.29 -33.71 21.15
N ALA A 819 36.00 -33.51 20.90
CA ALA A 819 35.07 -32.78 21.77
C ALA A 819 33.82 -33.62 22.08
N LYS A 820 33.57 -33.89 23.37
CA LYS A 820 32.44 -34.71 23.82
C LYS A 820 31.35 -33.84 24.46
N ASN A 821 30.12 -34.35 24.47
CA ASN A 821 28.97 -33.80 25.18
C ASN A 821 28.51 -32.41 24.70
N ILE A 822 28.38 -32.23 23.38
CA ILE A 822 27.75 -31.03 22.81
C ILE A 822 26.23 -31.19 22.93
N GLN A 823 25.60 -30.34 23.74
CA GLN A 823 24.18 -30.43 24.06
C GLN A 823 23.38 -29.35 23.34
N ILE A 824 22.33 -29.76 22.62
CA ILE A 824 21.40 -28.87 21.93
C ILE A 824 20.00 -29.11 22.50
N GLU A 825 19.39 -28.08 23.08
CA GLU A 825 18.03 -28.17 23.60
C GLU A 825 17.03 -28.39 22.46
N SER A 826 16.15 -29.38 22.63
CA SER A 826 15.08 -29.69 21.68
C SER A 826 13.69 -29.72 22.33
N THR A 827 12.73 -29.04 21.71
CA THR A 827 11.36 -28.89 22.26
C THR A 827 10.30 -29.16 21.20
N ALA A 828 9.22 -29.83 21.60
CA ALA A 828 8.03 -30.07 20.78
C ALA A 828 6.74 -30.03 21.63
N GLU A 829 5.65 -29.49 21.07
CA GLU A 829 4.34 -29.39 21.73
C GLU A 829 3.26 -30.13 20.93
N MET A 830 2.56 -31.06 21.56
CA MET A 830 1.46 -31.82 20.96
C MET A 830 0.14 -31.03 21.02
N VAL A 831 -0.57 -30.92 19.89
CA VAL A 831 -1.81 -30.14 19.75
C VAL A 831 -2.92 -30.88 19.02
N TRP A 832 -4.18 -30.47 19.25
CA TRP A 832 -5.34 -30.94 18.47
C TRP A 832 -5.30 -30.35 17.04
N PRO A 833 -5.20 -31.17 15.98
CA PRO A 833 -5.08 -30.69 14.61
C PRO A 833 -6.41 -30.18 14.07
N ARG A 834 -6.33 -29.39 12.99
CA ARG A 834 -7.48 -28.88 12.25
C ARG A 834 -7.23 -29.00 10.75
N LEU A 835 -8.27 -29.30 10.00
CA LEU A 835 -8.23 -29.36 8.53
C LEU A 835 -8.49 -27.99 7.92
N LEU A 836 -9.31 -27.16 8.58
CA LEU A 836 -9.57 -25.78 8.17
C LEU A 836 -8.62 -24.81 8.88
N THR A 837 -8.05 -23.89 8.11
CA THR A 837 -7.12 -22.87 8.64
C THR A 837 -7.81 -21.74 9.43
N ARG A 838 -9.12 -21.55 9.25
CA ARG A 838 -9.91 -20.47 9.88
C ARG A 838 -10.75 -21.02 11.03
N ASN A 839 -10.89 -20.24 12.11
CA ASN A 839 -11.71 -20.62 13.26
C ASN A 839 -13.21 -20.40 13.03
N SER A 840 -13.57 -19.33 12.31
CA SER A 840 -14.93 -18.98 11.91
C SER A 840 -14.94 -18.40 10.50
N VAL A 841 -16.11 -18.37 9.87
CA VAL A 841 -16.32 -17.79 8.54
C VAL A 841 -17.32 -16.65 8.65
N HIS A 842 -16.92 -15.45 8.25
CA HIS A 842 -17.81 -14.29 8.22
C HIS A 842 -18.08 -13.91 6.77
N PHE A 843 -19.36 -13.90 6.38
CA PHE A 843 -19.78 -13.39 5.09
C PHE A 843 -19.82 -11.87 5.09
N PRO A 844 -19.46 -11.23 3.97
CA PRO A 844 -19.67 -9.80 3.81
C PRO A 844 -21.17 -9.48 3.76
N LEU A 845 -21.51 -8.23 4.09
CA LEU A 845 -22.88 -7.72 3.96
C LEU A 845 -23.38 -7.94 2.52
N THR A 846 -24.46 -8.69 2.39
CA THR A 846 -24.99 -9.13 1.10
C THR A 846 -26.38 -8.54 0.88
N ALA A 847 -26.61 -7.93 -0.27
CA ALA A 847 -27.94 -7.41 -0.60
C ALA A 847 -28.98 -8.52 -0.75
N LEU A 848 -30.22 -8.28 -0.35
CA LEU A 848 -31.31 -9.23 -0.56
C LEU A 848 -31.47 -9.57 -2.06
N GLY A 849 -31.65 -10.86 -2.34
CA GLY A 849 -31.74 -11.39 -3.71
C GLY A 849 -30.39 -11.57 -4.43
N ASN A 850 -29.29 -11.07 -3.85
CA ASN A 850 -27.94 -11.34 -4.32
C ASN A 850 -27.27 -12.41 -3.43
N PHE A 851 -26.27 -13.11 -3.96
CA PHE A 851 -25.52 -14.09 -3.20
C PHE A 851 -24.03 -13.73 -3.15
N THR A 852 -23.36 -14.11 -2.06
CA THR A 852 -21.90 -13.98 -1.93
C THR A 852 -21.26 -15.34 -1.79
N ILE A 853 -20.01 -15.47 -2.25
CA ILE A 853 -19.24 -16.71 -2.15
C ILE A 853 -17.94 -16.44 -1.40
N VAL A 854 -17.65 -17.25 -0.40
CA VAL A 854 -16.39 -17.26 0.34
C VAL A 854 -15.65 -18.57 0.06
N ASN A 855 -14.37 -18.44 -0.29
CA ASN A 855 -13.51 -19.58 -0.54
C ASN A 855 -12.85 -20.06 0.76
N LEU A 856 -13.06 -21.33 1.10
CA LEU A 856 -12.43 -22.05 2.21
C LEU A 856 -11.32 -22.95 1.66
N THR A 857 -10.28 -23.23 2.44
CA THR A 857 -9.21 -24.15 2.04
C THR A 857 -9.06 -25.23 3.09
N LEU A 858 -9.38 -26.46 2.70
CA LEU A 858 -9.12 -27.66 3.48
C LEU A 858 -7.73 -28.17 3.15
N ALA A 859 -6.95 -28.49 4.18
CA ALA A 859 -5.61 -29.05 4.03
C ALA A 859 -5.51 -30.34 4.83
N ASN A 860 -4.97 -31.39 4.24
CA ASN A 860 -4.56 -32.57 4.99
C ASN A 860 -3.22 -32.27 5.70
N PRO A 861 -3.17 -32.20 7.04
CA PRO A 861 -1.94 -31.90 7.77
C PRO A 861 -1.04 -33.13 7.98
N THR A 862 -1.50 -34.34 7.67
CA THR A 862 -0.78 -35.59 7.92
C THR A 862 -0.08 -36.13 6.66
N SER A 863 0.84 -37.07 6.88
CA SER A 863 1.51 -37.85 5.83
C SER A 863 0.69 -39.06 5.35
N VAL A 864 -0.56 -39.21 5.82
CA VAL A 864 -1.48 -40.32 5.51
C VAL A 864 -2.75 -39.75 4.87
N PRO A 865 -3.40 -40.44 3.92
CA PRO A 865 -4.67 -39.97 3.36
C PRO A 865 -5.78 -39.86 4.42
N ILE A 866 -6.60 -38.80 4.33
CA ILE A 866 -7.72 -38.51 5.25
C ILE A 866 -9.03 -38.51 4.48
N VAL A 867 -10.04 -39.20 5.01
CA VAL A 867 -11.42 -39.14 4.51
C VAL A 867 -12.11 -37.93 5.11
N VAL A 868 -12.72 -37.09 4.28
CA VAL A 868 -13.39 -35.85 4.71
C VAL A 868 -14.79 -35.76 4.13
N GLN A 869 -15.79 -35.43 4.95
CA GLN A 869 -17.15 -35.10 4.53
C GLN A 869 -17.55 -33.76 5.14
N VAL A 870 -17.91 -32.78 4.30
CA VAL A 870 -18.33 -31.44 4.71
C VAL A 870 -19.85 -31.30 4.58
N ILE A 871 -20.49 -30.89 5.66
CA ILE A 871 -21.95 -30.88 5.81
C ILE A 871 -22.38 -29.55 6.47
N PRO A 872 -23.21 -28.72 5.80
CA PRO A 872 -23.93 -27.62 6.45
C PRO A 872 -24.94 -28.14 7.46
N LEU A 873 -25.13 -27.42 8.57
CA LEU A 873 -26.01 -27.84 9.67
C LEU A 873 -27.45 -28.17 9.22
N VAL A 874 -28.00 -27.40 8.27
CA VAL A 874 -29.38 -27.57 7.75
C VAL A 874 -29.62 -28.98 7.15
N ILE A 875 -28.57 -29.65 6.66
CA ILE A 875 -28.68 -30.99 6.07
C ILE A 875 -28.13 -32.09 7.00
N TYR A 876 -27.78 -31.75 8.24
CA TYR A 876 -27.27 -32.71 9.22
C TYR A 876 -28.44 -33.38 9.97
N PRO A 877 -28.48 -34.72 10.06
CA PRO A 877 -29.49 -35.44 10.84
C PRO A 877 -29.44 -35.06 12.32
N ASP A 878 -30.59 -34.65 12.88
CA ASP A 878 -30.71 -34.18 14.27
C ASP A 878 -29.78 -32.98 14.58
N ALA A 879 -29.99 -31.89 13.84
CA ALA A 879 -29.22 -30.66 13.93
C ALA A 879 -29.28 -30.01 15.33
N ASP A 880 -30.42 -30.09 16.01
CA ASP A 880 -30.60 -29.56 17.37
C ASP A 880 -29.67 -30.25 18.38
N ALA A 881 -29.63 -31.58 18.37
CA ALA A 881 -28.73 -32.35 19.23
C ALA A 881 -27.25 -32.03 18.96
N ALA A 882 -26.87 -31.84 17.68
CA ALA A 882 -25.51 -31.46 17.32
C ALA A 882 -25.14 -30.06 17.83
N VAL A 883 -26.05 -29.09 17.72
CA VAL A 883 -25.82 -27.72 18.20
C VAL A 883 -25.67 -27.68 19.71
N GLU A 884 -26.55 -28.38 20.43
CA GLU A 884 -26.49 -28.45 21.89
C GLU A 884 -25.18 -29.08 22.38
N PHE A 885 -24.77 -30.19 21.75
CA PHE A 885 -23.51 -30.86 22.06
C PHE A 885 -22.27 -29.98 21.83
N PHE A 886 -22.20 -29.29 20.67
CA PHE A 886 -21.02 -28.51 20.33
C PHE A 886 -21.00 -27.14 21.00
N ARG A 887 -22.12 -26.60 21.50
CA ARG A 887 -22.20 -25.25 22.07
C ARG A 887 -21.09 -24.92 23.08
N GLU A 888 -20.74 -25.87 23.96
CA GLU A 888 -19.66 -25.72 24.96
C GLU A 888 -18.25 -25.96 24.41
N HIS A 889 -18.13 -26.66 23.28
CA HIS A 889 -16.86 -27.08 22.67
C HIS A 889 -16.39 -26.15 21.55
N LEU A 890 -17.22 -25.19 21.13
CA LEU A 890 -16.90 -24.23 20.07
C LEU A 890 -15.88 -23.19 20.54
N ILE A 891 -14.91 -22.90 19.68
CA ILE A 891 -13.93 -21.82 19.90
C ILE A 891 -14.61 -20.44 19.79
N THR A 892 -15.64 -20.32 18.94
CA THR A 892 -16.40 -19.10 18.68
C THR A 892 -17.89 -19.33 18.98
N PRO A 893 -18.57 -18.45 19.72
CA PRO A 893 -19.96 -18.67 20.15
C PRO A 893 -20.97 -18.48 19.02
N LEU A 894 -22.06 -19.25 19.02
CA LEU A 894 -23.20 -19.05 18.12
C LEU A 894 -24.01 -17.79 18.50
N THR A 895 -24.75 -17.23 17.54
CA THR A 895 -25.76 -16.18 17.80
C THR A 895 -27.00 -16.76 18.47
N SER A 896 -27.88 -15.89 19.00
CA SER A 896 -29.18 -16.31 19.54
C SER A 896 -30.06 -16.98 18.47
N GLU A 897 -29.95 -16.53 17.23
CA GLU A 897 -30.66 -17.09 16.08
C GLU A 897 -29.70 -17.96 15.25
N VAL A 898 -29.83 -19.28 15.39
CA VAL A 898 -29.06 -20.27 14.62
C VAL A 898 -29.90 -20.76 13.45
N GLU A 899 -29.34 -20.69 12.25
CA GLU A 899 -30.02 -21.15 11.05
C GLU A 899 -29.96 -22.68 10.91
N MET A 900 -31.15 -23.29 10.80
CA MET A 900 -31.35 -24.72 10.60
C MET A 900 -32.40 -25.07 9.54
N ASN A 901 -33.11 -24.08 8.97
CA ASN A 901 -34.30 -24.32 8.14
C ASN A 901 -34.08 -23.97 6.67
N GLU A 902 -33.33 -22.90 6.37
CA GLU A 902 -33.11 -22.38 5.02
C GLU A 902 -31.86 -22.99 4.36
N THR A 903 -32.08 -23.98 3.49
CA THR A 903 -31.00 -24.74 2.80
C THR A 903 -30.11 -23.88 1.89
N LEU A 904 -30.65 -22.81 1.31
CA LEU A 904 -29.92 -21.94 0.38
C LEU A 904 -29.14 -20.84 1.08
N MET A 905 -29.47 -20.51 2.34
CA MET A 905 -28.83 -19.40 3.05
C MET A 905 -27.35 -19.68 3.29
N PHE A 906 -26.96 -20.86 3.80
CA PHE A 906 -25.56 -21.28 3.89
C PHE A 906 -25.35 -22.57 3.08
N SER A 907 -24.93 -22.43 1.82
CA SER A 907 -24.90 -23.54 0.86
C SER A 907 -23.50 -23.85 0.33
N LEU A 908 -23.18 -25.12 0.16
CA LEU A 908 -21.95 -25.54 -0.53
C LEU A 908 -22.16 -25.45 -2.05
N ARG A 909 -21.35 -24.63 -2.73
CA ARG A 909 -21.47 -24.37 -4.19
C ARG A 909 -20.65 -25.31 -5.08
N ASP A 910 -19.87 -26.19 -4.47
CA ASP A 910 -19.06 -27.21 -5.16
C ASP A 910 -19.69 -28.61 -5.09
N THR A 911 -20.96 -28.71 -4.73
CA THR A 911 -21.73 -29.97 -4.82
C THR A 911 -22.27 -30.16 -6.23
N GLU A 912 -22.57 -31.40 -6.60
CA GLU A 912 -23.13 -31.77 -7.91
C GLU A 912 -24.54 -31.19 -8.16
N LEU A 913 -25.17 -30.60 -7.13
CA LEU A 913 -26.45 -29.91 -7.22
C LEU A 913 -26.33 -28.52 -7.87
N PHE A 914 -25.14 -27.93 -7.89
CA PHE A 914 -24.87 -26.63 -8.51
C PHE A 914 -23.96 -26.81 -9.72
N THR A 915 -23.99 -25.86 -10.67
CA THR A 915 -23.15 -25.93 -11.87
C THR A 915 -21.66 -25.94 -11.49
N LEU A 916 -21.08 -27.14 -11.52
CA LEU A 916 -19.66 -27.36 -11.25
C LEU A 916 -18.84 -26.60 -12.29
N LYS A 917 -17.80 -25.89 -11.82
CA LYS A 917 -16.79 -25.39 -12.75
C LYS A 917 -16.12 -26.61 -13.40
N PRO A 918 -15.87 -26.59 -14.72
CA PRO A 918 -15.26 -27.73 -15.43
C PRO A 918 -13.89 -28.14 -14.88
N ASP A 919 -13.19 -27.23 -14.19
CA ASP A 919 -11.87 -27.47 -13.57
C ASP A 919 -11.92 -28.01 -12.11
N SER A 920 -13.09 -28.36 -11.57
CA SER A 920 -13.22 -28.77 -10.16
C SER A 920 -12.63 -30.18 -9.90
N PRO A 921 -11.74 -30.36 -8.89
CA PRO A 921 -11.18 -31.68 -8.55
C PRO A 921 -12.14 -32.56 -7.73
N VAL A 922 -13.27 -32.02 -7.29
CA VAL A 922 -14.20 -32.67 -6.35
C VAL A 922 -14.76 -34.01 -6.87
N PRO A 923 -15.27 -34.13 -8.11
CA PRO A 923 -15.85 -35.38 -8.59
C PRO A 923 -14.82 -36.53 -8.61
N ARG A 924 -13.60 -36.25 -9.08
CA ARG A 924 -12.50 -37.24 -9.13
C ARG A 924 -12.09 -37.72 -7.73
N LEU A 925 -11.97 -36.80 -6.76
CA LEU A 925 -11.60 -37.15 -5.39
C LEU A 925 -12.69 -37.94 -4.66
N ARG A 926 -13.93 -37.83 -5.12
CA ARG A 926 -15.06 -38.60 -4.62
C ARG A 926 -15.08 -40.02 -5.18
N GLU A 927 -14.82 -40.19 -6.47
CA GLU A 927 -14.66 -41.53 -7.07
C GLU A 927 -13.53 -42.31 -6.37
N GLU A 928 -12.41 -41.65 -6.07
CA GLU A 928 -11.31 -42.25 -5.28
C GLU A 928 -11.75 -42.65 -3.86
N LEU A 929 -12.71 -41.93 -3.25
CA LEU A 929 -13.27 -42.26 -1.94
C LEU A 929 -14.24 -43.45 -2.02
N GLU A 930 -15.14 -43.47 -3.00
CA GLU A 930 -16.11 -44.55 -3.20
C GLU A 930 -15.40 -45.87 -3.58
N ALA A 931 -14.24 -45.81 -4.24
CA ALA A 931 -13.38 -46.97 -4.45
C ALA A 931 -12.75 -47.52 -3.16
N ALA A 932 -12.57 -46.67 -2.13
CA ALA A 932 -11.91 -47.03 -0.88
C ALA A 932 -12.88 -47.51 0.23
N ILE A 933 -14.19 -47.32 0.06
CA ILE A 933 -15.21 -47.56 1.09
C ILE A 933 -16.35 -48.43 0.53
N PRO A 934 -16.85 -49.42 1.28
CA PRO A 934 -17.91 -50.33 0.79
C PRO A 934 -19.33 -49.72 0.71
N GLN A 935 -19.53 -48.46 1.12
CA GLN A 935 -20.84 -47.80 1.22
C GLN A 935 -20.94 -46.60 0.28
N THR A 936 -22.14 -46.33 -0.24
CA THR A 936 -22.41 -45.20 -1.11
C THR A 936 -22.68 -43.92 -0.31
N VAL A 937 -22.03 -42.83 -0.69
CA VAL A 937 -22.13 -41.55 0.03
C VAL A 937 -23.20 -40.66 -0.62
N PRO A 938 -23.91 -39.77 0.09
CA PRO A 938 -24.87 -38.87 -0.55
C PRO A 938 -24.20 -37.79 -1.43
N ARG A 939 -24.75 -37.51 -2.62
CA ARG A 939 -24.20 -36.55 -3.62
C ARG A 939 -24.39 -35.07 -3.25
N PHE A 940 -25.34 -34.77 -2.37
CA PHE A 940 -25.55 -33.42 -1.85
C PHE A 940 -24.57 -33.03 -0.74
N THR A 941 -23.75 -33.98 -0.25
CA THR A 941 -22.63 -33.71 0.65
C THR A 941 -21.31 -33.64 -0.11
N LEU A 942 -20.38 -32.88 0.44
CA LEU A 942 -19.06 -32.73 -0.15
C LEU A 942 -18.08 -33.70 0.51
N SER A 943 -17.91 -34.87 -0.10
CA SER A 943 -17.10 -35.96 0.41
C SER A 943 -15.89 -36.22 -0.48
N LEU A 944 -14.70 -36.21 0.12
CA LEU A 944 -13.42 -36.19 -0.57
C LEU A 944 -12.42 -37.14 0.11
N LEU A 945 -11.57 -37.80 -0.67
CA LEU A 945 -10.35 -38.41 -0.15
C LEU A 945 -9.17 -37.45 -0.30
N LEU A 946 -8.64 -36.92 0.81
CA LEU A 946 -7.50 -36.01 0.77
C LEU A 946 -6.16 -36.75 0.86
N LYS A 947 -5.37 -36.73 -0.22
CA LYS A 947 -4.00 -37.27 -0.23
C LYS A 947 -3.08 -36.54 0.77
N PRO A 948 -1.97 -37.17 1.20
CA PRO A 948 -1.00 -36.54 2.11
C PRO A 948 -0.62 -35.13 1.64
N HIS A 949 -0.70 -34.15 2.55
CA HIS A 949 -0.39 -32.73 2.29
C HIS A 949 -1.19 -32.03 1.17
N MET A 950 -2.25 -32.67 0.64
CA MET A 950 -3.10 -32.10 -0.40
C MET A 950 -3.97 -30.97 0.17
N LYS A 951 -4.18 -29.92 -0.62
CA LYS A 951 -5.03 -28.78 -0.28
C LYS A 951 -6.13 -28.62 -1.32
N VAL A 952 -7.38 -28.48 -0.88
CA VAL A 952 -8.55 -28.31 -1.75
C VAL A 952 -9.29 -27.03 -1.36
N ARG A 953 -9.70 -26.25 -2.36
CA ARG A 953 -10.48 -25.03 -2.16
C ARG A 953 -11.97 -25.34 -2.31
N LEU A 954 -12.77 -24.90 -1.35
CA LEU A 954 -14.22 -25.07 -1.31
C LEU A 954 -14.92 -23.71 -1.41
N ARG A 955 -16.05 -23.64 -2.10
CA ARG A 955 -16.90 -22.46 -2.24
C ARG A 955 -18.13 -22.59 -1.34
N LEU A 956 -18.19 -21.76 -0.31
CA LEU A 956 -19.36 -21.61 0.54
C LEU A 956 -20.14 -20.36 0.12
N GLY A 957 -21.43 -20.51 -0.15
CA GLY A 957 -22.32 -19.43 -0.57
C GLY A 957 -23.20 -18.93 0.56
N PHE A 958 -23.49 -17.62 0.55
CA PHE A 958 -24.47 -16.98 1.42
C PHE A 958 -25.55 -16.26 0.60
N LEU A 959 -26.82 -16.55 0.89
CA LEU A 959 -27.98 -15.90 0.27
C LEU A 959 -28.93 -15.44 1.38
N PRO A 960 -28.95 -14.15 1.74
CA PRO A 960 -29.79 -13.64 2.82
C PRO A 960 -31.27 -13.57 2.40
N SER A 961 -32.15 -14.04 3.27
CA SER A 961 -33.61 -13.83 3.18
C SER A 961 -34.05 -12.56 3.93
N ASP A 962 -33.33 -12.18 4.99
CA ASP A 962 -33.61 -11.03 5.85
C ASP A 962 -32.34 -10.19 6.16
N TYR A 963 -32.52 -9.11 6.94
CA TYR A 963 -31.43 -8.21 7.33
C TYR A 963 -30.78 -8.57 8.68
N THR A 964 -31.20 -9.68 9.30
CA THR A 964 -30.74 -10.09 10.63
C THR A 964 -29.37 -10.77 10.55
N LEU A 965 -28.63 -10.79 11.66
CA LEU A 965 -27.37 -11.53 11.75
C LEU A 965 -27.67 -12.96 12.18
N ARG A 966 -27.48 -13.91 11.26
CA ARG A 966 -27.68 -15.34 11.48
C ARG A 966 -26.33 -16.04 11.61
N SER A 967 -26.26 -17.06 12.46
CA SER A 967 -25.14 -17.99 12.52
C SER A 967 -25.57 -19.41 12.19
N SER A 968 -24.66 -20.24 11.69
CA SER A 968 -24.90 -21.67 11.48
C SER A 968 -23.59 -22.44 11.67
N LEU A 969 -23.64 -23.77 11.61
CA LEU A 969 -22.47 -24.64 11.69
C LEU A 969 -22.15 -25.27 10.34
N LEU A 970 -20.86 -25.33 10.02
CA LEU A 970 -20.30 -26.17 8.97
C LEU A 970 -19.52 -27.31 9.65
N LEU A 971 -20.04 -28.53 9.52
CA LEU A 971 -19.50 -29.71 10.16
C LEU A 971 -18.55 -30.42 9.19
N ILE A 972 -17.27 -30.53 9.57
CA ILE A 972 -16.23 -31.19 8.78
C ILE A 972 -15.91 -32.52 9.45
N ARG A 973 -16.55 -33.59 8.99
CA ARG A 973 -16.32 -34.94 9.48
C ARG A 973 -15.05 -35.50 8.86
N ASN A 974 -14.17 -36.07 9.68
CA ASN A 974 -12.90 -36.60 9.21
C ASN A 974 -12.39 -37.74 10.08
N ASN A 975 -11.70 -38.71 9.49
CA ASN A 975 -11.16 -39.86 10.21
C ASN A 975 -9.91 -39.55 11.07
N LEU A 976 -9.54 -38.27 11.25
CA LEU A 976 -8.44 -37.86 12.14
C LEU A 976 -8.96 -37.37 13.51
N THR A 977 -9.91 -36.44 13.53
CA THR A 977 -10.50 -35.82 14.74
C THR A 977 -11.98 -36.17 14.95
N ALA A 978 -12.51 -37.14 14.19
CA ALA A 978 -13.94 -37.48 14.04
C ALA A 978 -14.77 -36.38 13.36
N ILE A 979 -14.83 -35.20 13.97
CA ILE A 979 -15.63 -34.06 13.50
C ILE A 979 -15.00 -32.74 13.95
N GLU A 980 -15.00 -31.75 13.06
CA GLU A 980 -14.52 -30.39 13.30
C GLU A 980 -15.67 -29.40 12.99
N PRO A 981 -16.31 -28.79 14.01
CA PRO A 981 -17.35 -27.80 13.82
C PRO A 981 -16.77 -26.40 13.55
N VAL A 982 -17.30 -25.71 12.55
CA VAL A 982 -16.89 -24.35 12.18
C VAL A 982 -18.10 -23.43 12.13
N VAL A 983 -18.06 -22.31 12.86
CA VAL A 983 -19.16 -21.35 12.87
C VAL A 983 -19.11 -20.45 11.64
N VAL A 984 -20.26 -20.29 10.99
CA VAL A 984 -20.46 -19.39 9.86
C VAL A 984 -21.44 -18.28 10.24
N TYR A 985 -21.16 -17.04 9.85
CA TYR A 985 -22.00 -15.87 10.13
C TYR A 985 -22.35 -15.14 8.85
N GLY A 986 -23.60 -14.72 8.70
CA GLY A 986 -24.07 -13.92 7.57
C GLY A 986 -25.14 -12.93 7.98
N ARG A 987 -25.16 -11.78 7.29
CA ARG A 987 -26.15 -10.72 7.49
C ARG A 987 -26.53 -10.08 6.15
N GLY A 988 -27.84 -9.94 5.91
CA GLY A 988 -28.35 -9.23 4.75
C GLY A 988 -28.27 -7.70 4.91
N ALA A 989 -28.25 -6.99 3.79
CA ALA A 989 -28.05 -5.55 3.74
C ALA A 989 -29.07 -4.83 2.85
N ARG A 990 -29.46 -3.61 3.27
CA ARG A 990 -30.42 -2.76 2.56
C ARG A 990 -29.73 -1.96 1.45
N ILE A 991 -30.36 -1.87 0.28
CA ILE A 991 -29.96 -0.96 -0.82
C ILE A 991 -30.92 0.23 -0.87
N GLY A 992 -30.40 1.44 -1.07
CA GLY A 992 -31.20 2.65 -1.28
C GLY A 992 -30.39 3.77 -1.91
N MET A 993 -31.04 4.63 -2.70
CA MET A 993 -30.43 5.86 -3.23
C MET A 993 -31.37 7.05 -3.13
N ARG A 994 -30.76 8.22 -2.93
CA ARG A 994 -31.45 9.52 -2.85
C ARG A 994 -30.76 10.54 -3.75
N VAL A 995 -31.51 11.46 -4.32
CA VAL A 995 -30.96 12.61 -5.06
C VAL A 995 -31.51 13.88 -4.40
N GLU A 996 -30.64 14.78 -3.92
CA GLU A 996 -31.05 16.00 -3.20
C GLU A 996 -32.04 15.73 -2.04
N HIS A 997 -31.78 14.68 -1.25
CA HIS A 997 -32.65 14.19 -0.15
C HIS A 997 -33.97 13.54 -0.58
N MET A 998 -34.21 13.39 -1.89
CA MET A 998 -35.42 12.79 -2.44
C MET A 998 -35.20 11.32 -2.74
N GLU A 999 -36.16 10.47 -2.38
CA GLU A 999 -36.14 9.04 -2.74
C GLU A 999 -36.62 8.84 -4.19
N ALA A 1000 -36.25 7.71 -4.81
CA ALA A 1000 -36.73 7.42 -6.16
C ALA A 1000 -38.26 7.33 -6.21
N ARG A 1001 -38.81 7.78 -7.35
CA ARG A 1001 -40.25 7.88 -7.64
C ARG A 1001 -40.97 8.87 -6.74
N SER A 1002 -40.27 9.87 -6.21
CA SER A 1002 -40.89 11.04 -5.57
C SER A 1002 -41.74 11.82 -6.58
N LYS A 1003 -42.83 12.45 -6.10
CA LYS A 1003 -43.73 13.30 -6.91
C LYS A 1003 -43.17 14.70 -7.15
N GLN A 1004 -42.18 15.14 -6.37
CA GLN A 1004 -41.57 16.45 -6.50
C GLN A 1004 -40.42 16.39 -7.53
N PRO A 1005 -40.32 17.34 -8.49
CA PRO A 1005 -39.24 17.37 -9.47
C PRO A 1005 -37.98 18.09 -8.95
N LEU A 1006 -36.82 17.69 -9.45
CA LEU A 1006 -35.55 18.39 -9.32
C LEU A 1006 -35.58 19.63 -10.23
N LEU A 1007 -35.67 20.80 -9.60
CA LEU A 1007 -35.91 22.06 -10.29
C LEU A 1007 -34.63 22.66 -10.90
N PHE A 1008 -34.74 23.34 -12.04
CA PHE A 1008 -33.71 24.15 -12.70
C PHE A 1008 -34.25 25.57 -12.88
N GLU A 1009 -34.00 26.44 -11.91
CA GLU A 1009 -34.42 27.84 -11.99
C GLU A 1009 -33.38 28.68 -12.73
N ILE A 1010 -33.73 29.17 -13.92
CA ILE A 1010 -32.92 30.15 -14.61
C ILE A 1010 -33.36 31.54 -14.14
N ARG A 1011 -32.47 32.27 -13.47
CA ARG A 1011 -32.73 33.64 -13.01
C ARG A 1011 -32.31 34.67 -14.06
N HIS A 1012 -32.81 35.89 -13.93
CA HIS A 1012 -32.44 37.03 -14.78
C HIS A 1012 -30.92 37.23 -14.88
N ASP A 1013 -30.19 37.05 -13.78
CA ASP A 1013 -28.73 37.21 -13.73
C ASP A 1013 -28.01 36.24 -14.69
N HIS A 1014 -28.52 35.01 -14.82
CA HIS A 1014 -27.96 33.98 -15.71
C HIS A 1014 -28.19 34.29 -17.21
N LEU A 1015 -29.10 35.22 -17.52
CA LEU A 1015 -29.49 35.61 -18.88
C LEU A 1015 -29.04 37.03 -19.26
N SER A 1016 -28.24 37.68 -18.41
CA SER A 1016 -27.70 39.03 -18.65
C SER A 1016 -26.86 39.12 -19.94
N ASP A 1017 -26.15 38.04 -20.29
CA ASP A 1017 -25.37 37.88 -21.52
C ASP A 1017 -26.20 37.91 -22.82
N CYS A 1018 -27.53 37.83 -22.74
CA CYS A 1018 -28.39 37.99 -23.91
C CYS A 1018 -28.37 39.44 -24.46
N ASN A 1019 -28.02 40.42 -23.62
CA ASN A 1019 -27.98 41.83 -24.01
C ASN A 1019 -26.63 42.25 -24.63
N ASN A 1020 -25.67 41.32 -24.79
CA ASN A 1020 -24.36 41.64 -25.31
C ASN A 1020 -24.41 42.01 -26.82
N PRO A 1021 -23.93 43.19 -27.23
CA PRO A 1021 -24.00 43.65 -28.62
C PRO A 1021 -23.23 42.74 -29.59
N LYS A 1022 -22.18 42.05 -29.14
CA LYS A 1022 -21.44 41.07 -29.96
C LYS A 1022 -22.28 39.83 -30.27
N ARG A 1023 -23.22 39.49 -29.39
CA ARG A 1023 -24.13 38.34 -29.52
C ARG A 1023 -25.34 38.68 -30.38
N LEU A 1024 -25.87 39.89 -30.25
CA LEU A 1024 -26.90 40.44 -31.14
C LEU A 1024 -26.41 40.56 -32.60
N MET A 1025 -25.10 40.75 -32.80
CA MET A 1025 -24.46 40.70 -34.12
C MET A 1025 -24.05 39.30 -34.57
N HIS A 1026 -24.44 38.24 -33.84
CA HIS A 1026 -24.15 36.84 -34.13
C HIS A 1026 -22.66 36.51 -34.33
N LYS A 1027 -21.75 37.30 -33.75
CA LYS A 1027 -20.29 37.10 -33.84
C LYS A 1027 -19.76 36.11 -32.79
N LEU A 1028 -20.60 35.64 -31.88
CA LEU A 1028 -20.27 34.70 -30.80
C LEU A 1028 -20.95 33.35 -31.06
N SER A 1029 -20.18 32.26 -31.02
CA SER A 1029 -20.67 30.90 -31.33
C SER A 1029 -21.13 30.09 -30.11
N SER A 1030 -21.05 30.63 -28.90
CA SER A 1030 -21.41 29.92 -27.66
C SER A 1030 -22.91 29.94 -27.38
N THR A 1031 -23.47 28.80 -26.95
CA THR A 1031 -24.86 28.64 -26.52
C THR A 1031 -25.08 29.11 -25.08
N LEU A 1032 -26.32 29.44 -24.71
CA LEU A 1032 -26.72 29.78 -23.34
C LEU A 1032 -27.01 28.46 -22.60
N THR A 1033 -26.09 28.00 -21.76
CA THR A 1033 -26.24 26.74 -21.02
C THR A 1033 -26.09 26.97 -19.52
N VAL A 1034 -27.05 26.53 -18.72
CA VAL A 1034 -26.99 26.61 -17.25
C VAL A 1034 -26.60 25.25 -16.69
N ARG A 1035 -25.51 25.20 -15.93
CA ARG A 1035 -25.03 23.98 -15.26
C ARG A 1035 -25.49 23.97 -13.80
N ARG A 1036 -26.09 22.86 -13.36
CA ARG A 1036 -26.45 22.62 -11.95
C ARG A 1036 -25.98 21.21 -11.53
N PRO A 1037 -25.24 21.09 -10.41
CA PRO A 1037 -24.92 19.79 -9.82
C PRO A 1037 -26.09 19.26 -8.97
N PHE A 1038 -26.39 17.97 -9.07
CA PHE A 1038 -27.26 17.24 -8.14
C PHE A 1038 -26.47 16.25 -7.31
N LEU A 1039 -26.73 16.19 -6.00
CA LEU A 1039 -26.07 15.25 -5.11
C LEU A 1039 -26.82 13.92 -5.06
N VAL A 1040 -26.25 12.89 -5.69
CA VAL A 1040 -26.72 11.50 -5.63
C VAL A 1040 -26.07 10.80 -4.45
N MET A 1041 -26.85 10.38 -3.46
CA MET A 1041 -26.38 9.71 -2.24
C MET A 1041 -26.80 8.24 -2.20
N ASN A 1042 -25.88 7.35 -1.80
CA ASN A 1042 -26.23 5.98 -1.40
C ASN A 1042 -26.75 5.97 0.05
N SER A 1043 -28.04 5.69 0.22
CA SER A 1043 -28.71 5.57 1.53
C SER A 1043 -28.78 4.12 2.03
N GLY A 1044 -28.16 3.17 1.33
CA GLY A 1044 -28.05 1.77 1.69
C GLY A 1044 -26.77 1.43 2.47
N GLU A 1045 -26.67 0.17 2.91
CA GLU A 1045 -25.57 -0.39 3.69
C GLU A 1045 -24.48 -1.03 2.83
N VAL A 1046 -24.76 -1.24 1.54
CA VAL A 1046 -23.84 -1.87 0.57
C VAL A 1046 -23.50 -0.94 -0.58
N PRO A 1047 -22.28 -1.05 -1.13
CA PRO A 1047 -21.89 -0.29 -2.31
C PRO A 1047 -22.62 -0.81 -3.55
N PHE A 1048 -23.05 0.11 -4.41
CA PHE A 1048 -23.63 -0.23 -5.71
C PHE A 1048 -23.09 0.64 -6.83
N THR A 1049 -23.24 0.17 -8.07
CA THR A 1049 -22.78 0.86 -9.28
C THR A 1049 -23.96 1.26 -10.16
N VAL A 1050 -23.99 2.53 -10.54
CA VAL A 1050 -24.87 3.04 -11.59
C VAL A 1050 -24.15 2.84 -12.92
N VAL A 1051 -24.76 2.05 -13.81
CA VAL A 1051 -24.16 1.64 -15.10
C VAL A 1051 -24.61 2.57 -16.21
N ASN A 1052 -25.93 2.77 -16.33
CA ASN A 1052 -26.52 3.61 -17.38
C ASN A 1052 -27.31 4.74 -16.75
N MET A 1053 -27.31 5.88 -17.45
CA MET A 1053 -28.08 7.06 -17.09
C MET A 1053 -28.81 7.57 -18.33
N SER A 1054 -30.10 7.84 -18.20
CA SER A 1054 -30.90 8.38 -19.29
C SER A 1054 -31.80 9.50 -18.81
N ILE A 1055 -32.16 10.37 -19.76
CA ILE A 1055 -33.16 11.41 -19.59
C ILE A 1055 -34.37 11.04 -20.47
N SER A 1056 -35.49 10.74 -19.84
CA SER A 1056 -36.73 10.29 -20.50
C SER A 1056 -36.49 9.16 -21.51
N GLY A 1057 -35.68 8.17 -21.14
CA GLY A 1057 -35.34 7.00 -21.95
C GLY A 1057 -34.24 7.18 -23.00
N VAL A 1058 -33.70 8.40 -23.19
CA VAL A 1058 -32.59 8.67 -24.11
C VAL A 1058 -31.28 8.79 -23.31
N PRO A 1059 -30.20 8.12 -23.71
CA PRO A 1059 -28.94 8.13 -22.96
C PRO A 1059 -28.34 9.55 -22.92
N CYS A 1060 -27.98 10.00 -21.71
CA CYS A 1060 -27.23 11.24 -21.44
C CYS A 1060 -27.84 12.59 -21.85
N GLU A 1061 -28.73 12.67 -22.83
CA GLU A 1061 -29.35 13.94 -23.27
C GLU A 1061 -30.78 13.77 -23.78
N ASN A 1062 -31.65 14.72 -23.44
CA ASN A 1062 -32.99 14.84 -24.01
C ASN A 1062 -33.64 16.18 -23.57
N ARG A 1063 -34.54 16.74 -24.38
CA ARG A 1063 -35.37 17.92 -24.02
C ARG A 1063 -34.59 19.11 -23.43
N GLY A 1064 -33.41 19.40 -23.99
CA GLY A 1064 -32.53 20.49 -23.53
C GLY A 1064 -31.69 20.18 -22.30
N PHE A 1065 -31.93 19.04 -21.61
CA PHE A 1065 -31.10 18.56 -20.50
C PHE A 1065 -29.98 17.64 -21.02
N ARG A 1066 -28.78 17.82 -20.48
CA ARG A 1066 -27.59 17.03 -20.80
C ARG A 1066 -26.83 16.71 -19.53
N ILE A 1067 -26.56 15.43 -19.29
CA ILE A 1067 -25.68 14.97 -18.21
C ILE A 1067 -24.23 15.16 -18.68
N LEU A 1068 -23.47 16.03 -18.01
CA LEU A 1068 -22.09 16.33 -18.39
C LEU A 1068 -21.14 15.20 -18.02
N ASN A 1069 -21.37 14.58 -16.86
CA ASN A 1069 -20.59 13.45 -16.35
C ASN A 1069 -21.34 12.12 -16.53
N CYS A 1070 -21.73 11.85 -17.77
CA CYS A 1070 -22.51 10.67 -18.14
C CYS A 1070 -21.63 9.41 -18.28
N TYR A 1071 -20.99 8.98 -17.20
CA TYR A 1071 -20.20 7.75 -17.14
C TYR A 1071 -20.57 6.92 -15.90
N PRO A 1072 -20.39 5.58 -15.93
CA PRO A 1072 -20.69 4.73 -14.79
C PRO A 1072 -19.93 5.16 -13.54
N PHE A 1073 -20.59 5.15 -12.39
CA PHE A 1073 -19.96 5.49 -11.11
C PHE A 1073 -20.39 4.53 -10.00
N ARG A 1074 -19.50 4.33 -9.03
CA ARG A 1074 -19.71 3.49 -7.85
C ARG A 1074 -19.94 4.36 -6.62
N LEU A 1075 -20.98 4.06 -5.86
CA LEU A 1075 -21.27 4.72 -4.59
C LEU A 1075 -21.08 3.76 -3.42
N GLN A 1076 -20.16 4.09 -2.51
CA GLN A 1076 -20.07 3.47 -1.18
C GLN A 1076 -21.25 3.89 -0.29
N PRO A 1077 -21.56 3.15 0.78
CA PRO A 1077 -22.58 3.57 1.76
C PRO A 1077 -22.34 5.00 2.26
N ASN A 1078 -23.39 5.82 2.26
CA ASN A 1078 -23.36 7.25 2.60
C ASN A 1078 -22.40 8.11 1.75
N GLU A 1079 -21.93 7.59 0.61
CA GLU A 1079 -21.20 8.39 -0.37
C GLU A 1079 -22.16 9.22 -1.20
N THR A 1080 -21.73 10.44 -1.53
CA THR A 1080 -22.41 11.32 -2.46
C THR A 1080 -21.58 11.47 -3.73
N TYR A 1081 -22.26 11.45 -4.88
CA TYR A 1081 -21.71 11.73 -6.19
C TYR A 1081 -22.41 12.95 -6.76
N SER A 1082 -21.63 13.93 -7.22
CA SER A 1082 -22.18 15.13 -7.85
C SER A 1082 -22.47 14.83 -9.32
N LEU A 1083 -23.74 14.72 -9.68
CA LEU A 1083 -24.22 14.53 -11.05
C LEU A 1083 -24.46 15.91 -11.68
N ASP A 1084 -23.58 16.30 -12.59
CA ASP A 1084 -23.63 17.58 -13.27
C ASP A 1084 -24.61 17.50 -14.44
N VAL A 1085 -25.71 18.23 -14.34
CA VAL A 1085 -26.71 18.33 -15.40
C VAL A 1085 -26.72 19.76 -15.93
N ALA A 1086 -26.56 19.89 -17.24
CA ALA A 1086 -26.66 21.15 -17.96
C ALA A 1086 -28.02 21.25 -18.65
N TYR A 1087 -28.64 22.42 -18.59
CA TYR A 1087 -29.86 22.72 -19.31
C TYR A 1087 -29.62 23.86 -20.31
N THR A 1088 -29.97 23.61 -21.56
CA THR A 1088 -29.88 24.56 -22.67
C THR A 1088 -31.30 24.95 -23.09
N PRO A 1089 -31.82 26.13 -22.71
CA PRO A 1089 -33.11 26.59 -23.18
C PRO A 1089 -33.09 26.88 -24.68
N ASP A 1090 -34.14 26.43 -25.36
CA ASP A 1090 -34.47 26.81 -26.74
C ASP A 1090 -35.31 28.11 -26.83
N PHE A 1091 -35.74 28.61 -25.66
CA PHE A 1091 -36.61 29.78 -25.49
C PHE A 1091 -37.92 29.68 -26.27
N LEU A 1092 -38.40 28.46 -26.55
CA LEU A 1092 -39.70 28.22 -27.16
C LEU A 1092 -40.81 28.03 -26.11
N THR A 1093 -40.45 27.53 -24.93
CA THR A 1093 -41.34 27.27 -23.80
C THR A 1093 -40.79 27.87 -22.51
N THR A 1094 -41.68 28.24 -21.58
CA THR A 1094 -41.30 28.74 -20.24
C THR A 1094 -40.87 27.62 -19.31
N THR A 1095 -41.45 26.43 -19.46
CA THR A 1095 -41.21 25.28 -18.60
C THR A 1095 -40.97 24.01 -19.40
N ASN A 1096 -39.91 23.27 -19.08
CA ASN A 1096 -39.59 21.98 -19.69
C ASN A 1096 -39.40 20.89 -18.64
N GLU A 1097 -40.07 19.75 -18.83
CA GLU A 1097 -40.05 18.61 -17.91
C GLU A 1097 -39.41 17.36 -18.54
N ALA A 1098 -38.65 16.61 -17.74
CA ALA A 1098 -37.98 15.38 -18.14
C ALA A 1098 -37.83 14.41 -16.96
N ASP A 1099 -37.45 13.15 -17.20
CA ASP A 1099 -37.24 12.15 -16.14
C ASP A 1099 -35.79 11.68 -16.12
N LEU A 1100 -35.07 11.91 -15.03
CA LEU A 1100 -33.74 11.35 -14.79
C LEU A 1100 -33.87 9.88 -14.33
N GLN A 1101 -33.31 8.96 -15.11
CA GLN A 1101 -33.35 7.53 -14.84
C GLN A 1101 -31.92 7.00 -14.63
N LEU A 1102 -31.70 6.33 -13.50
CA LEU A 1102 -30.42 5.75 -13.12
C LEU A 1102 -30.56 4.22 -13.03
N TYR A 1103 -29.75 3.49 -13.77
CA TYR A 1103 -29.79 2.02 -13.87
C TYR A 1103 -28.64 1.38 -13.10
N MET A 1104 -28.94 0.34 -12.33
CA MET A 1104 -27.92 -0.38 -11.54
C MET A 1104 -27.44 -1.64 -12.24
N HIS A 1105 -26.19 -2.02 -11.99
CA HIS A 1105 -25.68 -3.34 -12.36
C HIS A 1105 -26.49 -4.39 -11.58
N MET A 1106 -27.23 -5.29 -12.26
CA MET A 1106 -28.06 -6.39 -11.72
C MET A 1106 -29.54 -6.08 -11.43
N ASN A 1107 -30.00 -4.83 -11.39
CA ASN A 1107 -31.42 -4.52 -11.19
C ASN A 1107 -32.06 -4.07 -12.52
N GLY A 1108 -33.06 -4.82 -13.00
CA GLY A 1108 -33.79 -4.48 -14.23
C GLY A 1108 -34.69 -3.24 -14.09
N SER A 1109 -34.90 -2.75 -12.87
CA SER A 1109 -35.68 -1.54 -12.60
C SER A 1109 -34.80 -0.30 -12.47
N SER A 1110 -35.19 0.78 -13.17
CA SER A 1110 -34.53 2.09 -13.06
C SER A 1110 -35.03 2.87 -11.85
N TRP A 1111 -34.12 3.62 -11.23
CA TRP A 1111 -34.46 4.64 -10.23
C TRP A 1111 -34.84 5.92 -10.97
N LEU A 1112 -36.03 6.44 -10.70
CA LEU A 1112 -36.63 7.53 -11.45
C LEU A 1112 -36.74 8.79 -10.60
N PHE A 1113 -36.27 9.92 -11.12
CA PHE A 1113 -36.31 11.24 -10.51
C PHE A 1113 -36.81 12.28 -11.53
N PRO A 1114 -37.96 12.94 -11.32
CA PRO A 1114 -38.46 13.93 -12.27
C PRO A 1114 -37.57 15.19 -12.25
N LEU A 1115 -37.36 15.83 -13.41
CA LEU A 1115 -36.60 17.06 -13.65
C LEU A 1115 -37.56 18.13 -14.23
N ALA A 1116 -37.41 19.39 -13.81
CA ALA A 1116 -38.16 20.51 -14.38
C ALA A 1116 -37.28 21.76 -14.48
N ALA A 1117 -37.28 22.44 -15.63
CA ALA A 1117 -36.57 23.71 -15.84
C ALA A 1117 -37.54 24.86 -16.13
N THR A 1118 -37.28 26.03 -15.54
CA THR A 1118 -38.13 27.23 -15.65
C THR A 1118 -37.31 28.42 -16.15
N VAL A 1119 -37.87 29.18 -17.09
CA VAL A 1119 -37.28 30.39 -17.71
C VAL A 1119 -38.21 31.60 -17.52
N PRO A 1120 -37.70 32.80 -17.16
CA PRO A 1120 -38.51 34.01 -17.04
C PRO A 1120 -39.11 34.47 -18.38
N GLU A 1121 -40.40 34.82 -18.37
CA GLU A 1121 -41.17 35.19 -19.58
C GLU A 1121 -40.65 36.45 -20.29
N ASP A 1122 -40.26 37.45 -19.51
CA ASP A 1122 -39.80 38.77 -19.99
C ASP A 1122 -38.49 38.71 -20.78
N MET A 1123 -37.64 37.72 -20.47
CA MET A 1123 -36.33 37.54 -21.11
C MET A 1123 -36.38 36.62 -22.35
N MET A 1124 -37.49 35.89 -22.56
CA MET A 1124 -37.63 34.89 -23.63
C MET A 1124 -37.42 35.49 -25.02
N ALA A 1125 -38.14 36.57 -25.35
CA ALA A 1125 -38.06 37.20 -26.68
C ALA A 1125 -36.68 37.82 -26.98
N ARG A 1126 -35.97 38.28 -25.94
CA ARG A 1126 -34.64 38.91 -26.07
C ARG A 1126 -33.55 37.85 -26.28
N CYS A 1127 -33.56 36.81 -25.46
CA CYS A 1127 -32.58 35.73 -25.55
C CYS A 1127 -32.76 34.87 -26.80
N HIS A 1128 -33.99 34.68 -27.29
CA HIS A 1128 -34.23 33.99 -28.55
C HIS A 1128 -33.55 34.68 -29.75
N ARG A 1129 -33.55 36.01 -29.80
CA ARG A 1129 -32.85 36.78 -30.86
C ARG A 1129 -31.32 36.71 -30.75
N ALA A 1130 -30.80 36.44 -29.56
CA ALA A 1130 -29.36 36.37 -29.29
C ALA A 1130 -28.76 34.98 -29.56
N LEU A 1131 -29.57 33.99 -29.95
CA LEU A 1131 -29.06 32.67 -30.33
C LEU A 1131 -28.22 32.76 -31.63
N PRO A 1132 -27.15 31.95 -31.77
CA PRO A 1132 -26.37 31.92 -33.01
C PRO A 1132 -27.24 31.47 -34.18
N ARG A 1133 -27.14 32.18 -35.32
CA ARG A 1133 -27.82 31.75 -36.55
C ARG A 1133 -27.19 30.48 -37.08
N PRO A 1134 -27.98 29.52 -37.58
CA PRO A 1134 -27.44 28.32 -38.17
C PRO A 1134 -26.59 28.68 -39.41
N PRO A 1135 -25.45 28.00 -39.63
CA PRO A 1135 -24.50 28.36 -40.70
C PRO A 1135 -25.09 28.22 -42.11
N PHE A 1136 -26.16 27.43 -42.28
CA PHE A 1136 -26.85 27.25 -43.55
C PHE A 1136 -27.79 28.41 -43.93
N GLU A 1137 -28.10 29.33 -43.01
CA GLU A 1137 -29.06 30.43 -43.26
C GLU A 1137 -28.60 31.33 -44.41
N ASN A 1138 -27.31 31.69 -44.43
CA ASN A 1138 -26.73 32.51 -45.51
C ASN A 1138 -26.75 31.78 -46.86
N LEU A 1139 -26.42 30.49 -46.86
CA LEU A 1139 -26.46 29.65 -48.06
C LEU A 1139 -27.89 29.58 -48.62
N MET A 1140 -28.87 29.37 -47.74
CA MET A 1140 -30.28 29.35 -48.10
C MET A 1140 -30.74 30.70 -48.65
N TYR A 1141 -30.40 31.81 -47.98
CA TYR A 1141 -30.73 33.17 -48.42
C TYR A 1141 -30.21 33.46 -49.83
N TYR A 1142 -28.91 33.26 -50.08
CA TYR A 1142 -28.33 33.50 -51.41
C TYR A 1142 -28.94 32.57 -52.48
N SER A 1143 -29.19 31.30 -52.13
CA SER A 1143 -29.86 30.37 -53.06
C SER A 1143 -31.26 30.85 -53.46
N CYS A 1144 -32.06 31.32 -52.50
CA CYS A 1144 -33.40 31.86 -52.76
C CYS A 1144 -33.35 33.14 -53.61
N VAL A 1145 -32.41 34.06 -53.34
CA VAL A 1145 -32.26 35.29 -54.11
C VAL A 1145 -31.83 35.00 -55.55
N THR A 1146 -30.87 34.09 -55.76
CA THR A 1146 -30.46 33.70 -57.12
C THR A 1146 -31.59 33.02 -57.90
N ALA A 1147 -32.40 32.18 -57.24
CA ALA A 1147 -33.57 31.56 -57.85
C ALA A 1147 -34.61 32.62 -58.25
N LEU A 1148 -34.88 33.62 -57.41
CA LEU A 1148 -35.79 34.72 -57.72
C LEU A 1148 -35.33 35.55 -58.92
N ILE A 1149 -34.03 35.86 -59.02
CA ILE A 1149 -33.46 36.60 -60.16
C ILE A 1149 -33.56 35.77 -61.44
N PHE A 1150 -33.26 34.46 -61.38
CA PHE A 1150 -33.41 33.56 -62.53
C PHE A 1150 -34.87 33.48 -63.00
N CYS A 1151 -35.82 33.37 -62.07
CA CYS A 1151 -37.25 33.40 -62.38
C CYS A 1151 -37.65 34.72 -63.07
N LEU A 1152 -37.15 35.87 -62.63
CA LEU A 1152 -37.41 37.17 -63.25
C LEU A 1152 -36.90 37.22 -64.70
N VAL A 1153 -35.69 36.74 -64.96
CA VAL A 1153 -35.10 36.69 -66.32
C VAL A 1153 -35.92 35.78 -67.24
N CYS A 1154 -36.35 34.62 -66.75
CA CYS A 1154 -37.22 33.72 -67.51
C CYS A 1154 -38.56 34.37 -67.87
N VAL A 1155 -39.18 35.11 -66.95
CA VAL A 1155 -40.44 35.83 -67.20
C VAL A 1155 -40.24 36.93 -68.25
N LEU A 1156 -39.16 37.71 -68.17
CA LEU A 1156 -38.85 38.76 -69.15
C LEU A 1156 -38.57 38.18 -70.55
N ALA A 1157 -37.86 37.05 -70.63
CA ALA A 1157 -37.60 36.37 -71.91
C ALA A 1157 -38.89 35.81 -72.53
N CYS A 1158 -39.79 35.24 -71.72
CA CYS A 1158 -41.10 34.80 -72.20
C CYS A 1158 -41.97 35.97 -72.67
N ALA A 1159 -41.97 37.10 -71.96
CA ALA A 1159 -42.69 38.29 -72.38
C ALA A 1159 -42.16 38.86 -73.71
N TYR A 1160 -40.83 38.85 -73.91
CA TYR A 1160 -40.21 39.26 -75.18
C TYR A 1160 -40.63 38.35 -76.35
N LEU A 1161 -40.58 37.02 -76.15
CA LEU A 1161 -40.94 36.06 -77.18
C LEU A 1161 -42.44 36.06 -77.52
N GLU A 1162 -43.31 36.31 -76.54
CA GLU A 1162 -44.73 36.52 -76.81
C GLU A 1162 -45.00 37.85 -77.52
N GLY A 1163 -44.26 38.92 -77.18
CA GLY A 1163 -44.32 40.20 -77.89
C GLY A 1163 -43.94 40.06 -79.37
N ASP A 1164 -42.84 39.35 -79.67
CA ASP A 1164 -42.40 39.11 -81.05
C ASP A 1164 -43.41 38.26 -81.85
N ARG A 1165 -44.04 37.26 -81.21
CA ARG A 1165 -45.14 36.50 -81.81
C ARG A 1165 -46.39 37.33 -82.05
N ALA A 1166 -46.77 38.22 -81.14
CA ALA A 1166 -47.93 39.09 -81.28
C ALA A 1166 -47.73 40.09 -82.43
N ILE A 1167 -46.54 40.67 -82.54
CA ILE A 1167 -46.16 41.59 -83.63
C ILE A 1167 -46.14 40.85 -84.98
N ALA A 1168 -45.57 39.65 -85.04
CA ALA A 1168 -45.58 38.82 -86.25
C ALA A 1168 -47.00 38.41 -86.71
N CYS A 1169 -47.94 38.19 -85.78
CA CYS A 1169 -49.34 37.95 -86.09
C CYS A 1169 -50.08 39.22 -86.53
N ALA A 1170 -49.81 40.38 -85.93
CA ALA A 1170 -50.40 41.65 -86.33
C ALA A 1170 -49.96 42.08 -87.74
N ILE A 1171 -48.69 41.87 -88.09
CA ILE A 1171 -48.17 42.13 -89.45
C ILE A 1171 -48.85 41.21 -90.49
N ARG A 1172 -49.19 39.97 -90.14
CA ARG A 1172 -49.92 39.05 -91.03
C ARG A 1172 -51.39 39.43 -91.24
N GLN A 1173 -52.04 40.08 -90.28
CA GLN A 1173 -53.42 40.54 -90.42
C GLN A 1173 -53.60 41.76 -91.34
N HIS A 1174 -52.54 42.54 -91.58
CA HIS A 1174 -52.58 43.66 -92.53
C HIS A 1174 -52.67 43.26 -94.01
N HIS A 1175 -52.49 41.97 -94.34
CA HIS A 1175 -52.47 41.46 -95.73
C HIS A 1175 -53.69 40.59 -96.11
N THR A 1176 -54.77 40.59 -95.33
CA THR A 1176 -55.96 39.76 -95.61
C THR A 1176 -57.25 40.59 -95.75
N VAL A 1177 -57.93 40.41 -96.88
CA VAL A 1177 -59.19 41.07 -97.30
C VAL A 1177 -60.36 40.74 -96.33
N PRO A 1178 -61.27 41.68 -96.02
CA PRO A 1178 -62.31 41.48 -94.99
C PRO A 1178 -63.56 40.78 -95.54
N ARG A 1179 -64.19 39.92 -94.72
CA ARG A 1179 -65.58 39.41 -94.90
C ARG A 1179 -66.11 38.69 -93.64
N PRO A 1180 -67.43 38.53 -93.49
CA PRO A 1180 -68.32 39.39 -92.72
C PRO A 1180 -68.75 38.77 -91.37
N VAL A 1181 -69.25 39.63 -90.50
CA VAL A 1181 -69.93 39.31 -89.23
C VAL A 1181 -71.15 38.43 -89.51
N PHE A 1182 -71.31 37.32 -88.77
CA PHE A 1182 -72.52 36.51 -88.80
C PHE A 1182 -73.05 36.19 -87.40
N ASP A 1183 -74.37 36.21 -87.34
CA ASP A 1183 -75.25 36.60 -86.26
C ASP A 1183 -75.74 35.42 -85.41
N LEU A 1184 -76.06 35.68 -84.15
CA LEU A 1184 -76.58 34.72 -83.18
C LEU A 1184 -78.04 34.41 -83.51
N ASN A 1185 -78.31 33.25 -84.09
CA ASN A 1185 -79.61 32.58 -83.89
C ASN A 1185 -79.46 31.06 -83.98
N ASN A 1186 -79.53 30.46 -82.79
CA ASN A 1186 -80.37 29.30 -82.50
C ASN A 1186 -80.04 27.97 -83.19
N VAL A 1187 -79.64 26.98 -82.39
CA VAL A 1187 -80.43 25.78 -82.04
C VAL A 1187 -79.51 24.60 -81.71
N ASP A 1188 -79.79 24.02 -80.55
CA ASP A 1188 -79.31 22.77 -79.98
C ASP A 1188 -79.25 21.56 -80.93
N ALA A 1189 -78.26 20.67 -80.74
CA ALA A 1189 -78.51 19.24 -80.53
C ALA A 1189 -77.22 18.42 -80.33
N ARG A 1190 -77.07 17.95 -79.09
CA ARG A 1190 -76.62 16.63 -78.60
C ARG A 1190 -75.94 15.61 -79.54
N LYS A 1191 -74.86 15.06 -78.97
CA LYS A 1191 -74.50 13.62 -78.75
C LYS A 1191 -73.69 12.83 -79.80
N SER A 1192 -72.51 12.40 -79.33
CA SER A 1192 -71.88 11.04 -79.35
C SER A 1192 -71.87 10.26 -80.67
N ASP A 1193 -70.80 9.62 -81.13
CA ASP A 1193 -69.78 8.85 -80.42
C ASP A 1193 -68.70 8.40 -81.44
N GLY A 1194 -67.55 7.91 -80.98
CA GLY A 1194 -66.71 7.00 -81.79
C GLY A 1194 -65.28 7.43 -82.11
N THR A 1195 -64.34 6.88 -81.35
CA THR A 1195 -62.87 6.92 -81.50
C THR A 1195 -62.34 6.20 -82.75
N SER A 1196 -61.41 6.82 -83.49
CA SER A 1196 -60.23 6.14 -84.06
C SER A 1196 -59.09 7.13 -84.36
N VAL A 1197 -57.86 6.63 -84.26
CA VAL A 1197 -56.60 7.35 -84.15
C VAL A 1197 -56.02 7.72 -85.52
N SER A 1198 -55.62 8.98 -85.73
CA SER A 1198 -54.33 9.32 -86.37
C SER A 1198 -53.97 10.80 -86.20
N ARG A 1199 -52.66 11.02 -86.18
CA ARG A 1199 -51.92 12.25 -85.88
C ARG A 1199 -52.23 13.40 -86.85
N ASP A 1200 -52.32 14.59 -86.27
CA ASP A 1200 -51.42 15.75 -86.47
C ASP A 1200 -52.15 17.05 -86.83
N SER A 1201 -52.27 17.96 -85.85
CA SER A 1201 -52.11 19.41 -86.03
C SER A 1201 -52.31 20.13 -84.70
N ARG A 1202 -51.17 20.35 -84.03
CA ARG A 1202 -50.97 21.35 -82.99
C ARG A 1202 -51.47 22.73 -83.44
N VAL A 1203 -52.23 23.41 -82.58
CA VAL A 1203 -51.86 24.77 -82.18
C VAL A 1203 -51.75 24.82 -80.66
N LYS A 1204 -50.51 25.04 -80.22
CA LYS A 1204 -49.97 25.00 -78.87
C LYS A 1204 -50.58 26.10 -77.98
N ILE A 1205 -51.31 25.68 -76.94
CA ILE A 1205 -51.36 26.37 -75.64
C ILE A 1205 -50.69 25.44 -74.61
N SER A 1206 -49.43 25.07 -74.87
CA SER A 1206 -48.65 24.19 -73.97
C SER A 1206 -47.33 24.81 -73.52
N GLY A 1207 -47.03 26.06 -73.89
CA GLY A 1207 -45.82 26.75 -73.45
C GLY A 1207 -45.95 27.28 -72.02
N PHE A 1208 -47.08 27.93 -71.72
CA PHE A 1208 -47.29 28.62 -70.44
C PHE A 1208 -47.49 27.65 -69.27
N THR A 1209 -48.24 26.57 -69.48
CA THR A 1209 -48.44 25.51 -68.48
C THR A 1209 -47.17 24.70 -68.26
N SER A 1210 -46.45 24.34 -69.33
CA SER A 1210 -45.20 23.57 -69.21
C SER A 1210 -44.09 24.36 -68.53
N LEU A 1211 -44.00 25.68 -68.73
CA LEU A 1211 -43.01 26.53 -68.06
C LEU A 1211 -43.34 26.71 -66.57
N LEU A 1212 -44.62 26.89 -66.22
CA LEU A 1212 -45.05 26.92 -64.81
C LEU A 1212 -44.80 25.59 -64.10
N PHE A 1213 -45.05 24.46 -64.76
CA PHE A 1213 -44.74 23.14 -64.22
C PHE A 1213 -43.23 22.91 -64.06
N PHE A 1214 -42.41 23.39 -65.00
CA PHE A 1214 -40.95 23.29 -64.91
C PHE A 1214 -40.38 24.19 -63.80
N LEU A 1215 -40.88 25.42 -63.64
CA LEU A 1215 -40.52 26.31 -62.53
C LEU A 1215 -40.97 25.74 -61.18
N ARG A 1216 -42.17 25.16 -61.10
CA ARG A 1216 -42.67 24.50 -59.89
C ARG A 1216 -41.84 23.26 -59.53
N ALA A 1217 -41.45 22.46 -60.52
CA ALA A 1217 -40.58 21.30 -60.34
C ALA A 1217 -39.16 21.70 -59.91
N LEU A 1218 -38.58 22.72 -60.54
CA LEU A 1218 -37.25 23.24 -60.20
C LEU A 1218 -37.21 23.81 -58.78
N ILE A 1219 -38.25 24.55 -58.36
CA ILE A 1219 -38.36 25.07 -56.99
C ILE A 1219 -38.53 23.92 -55.98
N LEU A 1220 -39.31 22.90 -56.30
CA LEU A 1220 -39.48 21.70 -55.46
C LEU A 1220 -38.18 20.88 -55.34
N GLU A 1221 -37.40 20.78 -56.41
CA GLU A 1221 -36.15 20.02 -56.46
C GLU A 1221 -35.00 20.76 -55.74
N VAL A 1222 -34.93 22.08 -55.87
CA VAL A 1222 -34.00 22.94 -55.11
C VAL A 1222 -34.36 22.95 -53.62
N CYS A 1223 -35.64 23.08 -53.26
CA CYS A 1223 -36.08 22.95 -51.87
C CYS A 1223 -35.82 21.55 -51.29
N SER A 1224 -36.00 20.47 -52.07
CA SER A 1224 -35.69 19.10 -51.65
C SER A 1224 -34.19 18.86 -51.46
N GLY A 1225 -33.35 19.43 -52.35
CA GLY A 1225 -31.90 19.37 -52.25
C GLY A 1225 -31.33 20.14 -51.06
N ILE A 1226 -31.96 21.26 -50.67
CA ILE A 1226 -31.61 22.03 -49.48
C ILE A 1226 -32.06 21.30 -48.21
N LEU A 1227 -33.26 20.70 -48.20
CA LEU A 1227 -33.77 19.94 -47.05
C LEU A 1227 -32.92 18.69 -46.74
N LYS A 1228 -32.38 18.03 -47.77
CA LYS A 1228 -31.47 16.87 -47.62
C LYS A 1228 -30.05 17.22 -47.16
N LYS A 1229 -29.68 18.51 -47.15
CA LYS A 1229 -28.40 19.00 -46.61
C LYS A 1229 -28.53 19.61 -45.21
N VAL A 1230 -29.76 19.82 -44.75
CA VAL A 1230 -30.09 20.43 -43.44
C VAL A 1230 -30.54 19.37 -42.41
N ILE A 1231 -31.10 18.25 -42.87
CA ILE A 1231 -31.24 17.00 -42.08
C ILE A 1231 -29.93 16.23 -42.18
#